data_AF-A0A1V8S7Q9-F1
#
_entry.id   AF-A0A1V8S7Q9-F1
#
_cell.length_a   1.000
_cell.length_b   1.000
_cell.length_c   1.000
_cell.angle_alpha   90.00
_cell.angle_beta   90.00
_cell.angle_gamma   90.00
#
_symmetry.space_group_name_H-M   'P 1'
#
loop_
_entity.id
_entity.type
_entity.pdbx_description
1 polymer ?
#
loop_
_entity_poly.entity_id
_entity_poly.type
_entity_poly.pdbx_seq_one_letter_code
_entity_poly.pdbx_strand_id
1 'polypeptide(L)'
;MSARWTTIQRQDARDVQLDDLATLDFEGDTLVALPELDEYIHATAYRQHESRHPCFLPSSQIMTCAPDGLPNLPGSNSEDPSYAAVNLMQFEQWVAKRVECWVATYTQADACKQLHELMLRYHALASAYYSGNSEAISVMVLVIFELWVACDKVAVRISPLIGKFDPGIPTAVLQNLLLPYLEQMERLSRVENYLETRRSDSTESTDRMFDTRSGMSYASLYFDKSLPHQQLLSTIEHNANTSREAKREELRDVKANYRLIDTLFNQTDHEYIIKVIDDWCNPPETETVHSRWCPKCDYQAQRESLSIAVHEWPLPCDTFEAKAVVFELRVPLWFGHWRDFRFDLLETVLKGERKQVRANSQYKPSTNDPHLRRYFNISSSQRIGLMSVVKPVSSTHYKSKNITTLTDTQICVRNGLRYQYYDVISDAYMGPITFKDVIPLACTYELPCQALQRFIFRPISAPDGPEPNVVIATQDSCPEDMTLEEYKELATVPLGHHIQWANILLQLAMPGVDFKKPETTLVFLQCIYQAGPPNSSVSRESHDMLLYDENAFSLIRNLTGALQRVKQNWESSQAVRIFTSVAARLLSLSPSADVQKACLTFLKSARDVAMSWILDLREKSYAAVDDCDKTIFTAKSAEVALLCTLTFDVDDHHLADVFAQPNNVSILVQSSIVVQEGEQAHPNHRERHSILLDLRFRRLLYRLYKILAQYPRGLDHAIRQSWSAFEPGCDGWSPDAVDYWMTTETAPVQGASMRVHYNLLSGELLADGLPLNKPPKNYRSHALYGRLFGSSVVEVMPSASPGFQFSTKRAFGGHTVELGMAIPL
;
A
#
# COMPACT_ATOMS: atom_id res chain seq x y z
N MET A 1 23.63 88.14 -48.56
CA MET A 1 23.81 86.84 -47.88
C MET A 1 24.73 86.93 -46.65
N SER A 2 25.83 87.70 -46.68
CA SER A 2 26.79 87.81 -45.56
C SER A 2 26.16 88.23 -44.21
N ALA A 3 25.35 89.29 -44.16
CA ALA A 3 24.80 89.80 -42.89
C ALA A 3 23.83 88.84 -42.18
N ARG A 4 23.10 88.01 -42.93
CA ARG A 4 22.15 87.03 -42.38
C ARG A 4 22.91 85.84 -41.75
N TRP A 5 24.05 85.47 -42.32
CA TRP A 5 24.91 84.41 -41.78
C TRP A 5 25.57 84.82 -40.46
N THR A 6 26.03 86.06 -40.35
CA THR A 6 26.63 86.58 -39.11
C THR A 6 25.64 86.63 -37.94
N THR A 7 24.35 86.87 -38.25
CA THR A 7 23.29 86.89 -37.24
C THR A 7 22.99 85.48 -36.72
N ILE A 8 22.96 84.48 -37.61
CA ILE A 8 22.79 83.07 -37.24
C ILE A 8 23.98 82.60 -36.39
N GLN A 9 25.21 82.95 -36.76
CA GLN A 9 26.41 82.59 -35.98
C GLN A 9 26.41 83.19 -34.57
N ARG A 10 25.86 84.40 -34.37
CA ARG A 10 25.72 84.98 -33.02
C ARG A 10 24.58 84.37 -32.21
N GLN A 11 23.49 83.96 -32.86
CA GLN A 11 22.37 83.29 -32.19
C GLN A 11 22.71 81.85 -31.79
N ASP A 12 23.62 81.20 -32.51
CA ASP A 12 24.09 79.83 -32.24
C ASP A 12 25.39 79.76 -31.42
N ALA A 13 25.95 80.92 -31.04
CA ALA A 13 27.07 81.03 -30.13
C ALA A 13 26.62 80.67 -28.70
N ARG A 14 26.51 79.36 -28.43
CA ARG A 14 26.35 78.86 -27.07
C ARG A 14 27.67 79.06 -26.34
N ASP A 15 27.61 79.77 -25.21
CA ASP A 15 28.71 79.81 -24.25
C ASP A 15 28.78 78.44 -23.59
N VAL A 16 29.55 77.55 -24.19
CA VAL A 16 29.83 76.24 -23.62
C VAL A 16 30.91 76.48 -22.58
N GLN A 17 30.55 76.48 -21.30
CA GLN A 17 31.52 76.54 -20.20
C GLN A 17 32.36 75.25 -20.24
N LEU A 18 33.44 75.27 -21.03
CA LEU A 18 34.39 74.17 -21.20
C LEU A 18 35.53 74.26 -20.17
N ASP A 19 35.57 75.31 -19.35
CA ASP A 19 36.62 75.52 -18.35
C ASP A 19 36.65 74.38 -17.31
N ASP A 20 35.48 73.81 -16.96
CA ASP A 20 35.37 72.66 -16.05
C ASP A 20 35.90 71.35 -16.68
N LEU A 21 36.02 71.27 -18.01
CA LEU A 21 36.62 70.11 -18.70
C LEU A 21 38.15 70.15 -18.68
N ALA A 22 38.76 71.31 -18.37
CA ALA A 22 40.22 71.44 -18.28
C ALA A 22 40.79 70.77 -17.01
N THR A 23 39.94 70.49 -16.01
CA THR A 23 40.31 69.85 -14.73
C THR A 23 39.96 68.37 -14.66
N LEU A 24 39.39 67.77 -15.72
CA LEU A 24 39.10 66.33 -15.76
C LEU A 24 40.39 65.54 -15.95
N ASP A 25 40.70 64.68 -15.00
CA ASP A 25 41.82 63.74 -15.06
C ASP A 25 41.24 62.38 -15.46
N PHE A 26 41.12 62.14 -16.76
CA PHE A 26 40.53 60.89 -17.26
C PHE A 26 41.26 59.63 -16.77
N GLU A 27 42.55 59.71 -16.40
CA GLU A 27 43.27 58.59 -15.79
C GLU A 27 42.90 58.46 -14.31
N GLY A 28 42.97 59.56 -13.55
CA GLY A 28 42.62 59.60 -12.12
C GLY A 28 41.15 59.33 -11.81
N ASP A 29 40.23 59.79 -12.67
CA ASP A 29 38.78 59.65 -12.53
C ASP A 29 38.28 58.22 -12.85
N THR A 30 39.16 57.36 -13.40
CA THR A 30 38.90 55.90 -13.54
C THR A 30 39.35 55.09 -12.32
N LEU A 31 40.11 55.70 -11.40
CA LEU A 31 40.65 55.05 -10.20
C LEU A 31 39.75 55.34 -8.99
N VAL A 32 38.78 54.45 -8.75
CA VAL A 32 37.93 54.52 -7.57
C VAL A 32 38.60 53.73 -6.43
N ALA A 33 39.03 54.44 -5.38
CA ALA A 33 39.50 53.80 -4.15
C ALA A 33 38.31 53.27 -3.35
N LEU A 34 38.30 51.96 -3.08
CA LEU A 34 37.27 51.27 -2.28
C LEU A 34 37.93 50.66 -1.04
N PRO A 35 38.37 51.48 -0.06
CA PRO A 35 39.18 51.01 1.06
C PRO A 35 38.49 49.92 1.90
N GLU A 36 37.17 49.96 2.03
CA GLU A 36 36.40 48.89 2.70
C GLU A 36 36.43 47.56 1.92
N LEU A 37 36.43 47.62 0.58
CA LEU A 37 36.57 46.44 -0.27
C LEU A 37 38.00 45.91 -0.21
N ASP A 38 38.99 46.79 -0.23
CA ASP A 38 40.41 46.42 -0.12
C ASP A 38 40.69 45.77 1.25
N GLU A 39 40.14 46.32 2.33
CA GLU A 39 40.24 45.74 3.68
C GLU A 39 39.52 44.38 3.76
N TYR A 40 38.35 44.25 3.14
CA TYR A 40 37.64 42.98 3.04
C TYR A 40 38.44 41.93 2.26
N ILE A 41 39.03 42.29 1.11
CA ILE A 41 39.90 41.41 0.30
C ILE A 41 41.13 41.01 1.13
N HIS A 42 41.78 41.94 1.81
CA HIS A 42 42.91 41.62 2.70
C HIS A 42 42.50 40.67 3.84
N ALA A 43 41.31 40.84 4.42
CA ALA A 43 40.79 39.97 5.47
C ALA A 43 40.48 38.55 4.97
N THR A 44 40.20 38.33 3.68
CA THR A 44 39.97 36.97 3.15
C THR A 44 41.19 36.06 3.29
N ALA A 45 42.40 36.61 3.20
CA ALA A 45 43.65 35.84 3.32
C ALA A 45 43.89 35.27 4.73
N TYR A 46 43.22 35.80 5.75
CA TYR A 46 43.37 35.39 7.15
C TYR A 46 42.21 34.52 7.67
N ARG A 47 41.23 34.20 6.82
CA ARG A 47 40.11 33.33 7.22
C ARG A 47 40.63 31.93 7.52
N GLN A 48 40.15 31.32 8.60
CA GLN A 48 40.51 29.94 8.93
C GLN A 48 39.66 28.95 8.14
N HIS A 49 40.21 27.76 7.92
CA HIS A 49 39.45 26.60 7.45
C HIS A 49 38.48 26.17 8.55
N GLU A 50 37.18 26.32 8.33
CA GLU A 50 36.16 25.72 9.20
C GLU A 50 36.16 24.19 8.99
N SER A 51 37.14 23.51 9.59
CA SER A 51 37.17 22.05 9.64
C SER A 51 36.31 21.57 10.80
N ARG A 52 34.98 21.52 10.62
CA ARG A 52 34.05 20.72 11.44
C ARG A 52 32.63 20.80 10.90
N HIS A 53 32.37 20.12 9.79
CA HIS A 53 31.03 19.60 9.58
C HIS A 53 30.82 18.41 10.53
N PRO A 54 29.64 18.26 11.16
CA PRO A 54 29.35 17.07 11.96
C PRO A 54 29.53 15.83 11.10
N CYS A 55 30.25 14.82 11.63
CA CYS A 55 30.44 13.55 10.93
C CYS A 55 29.07 12.95 10.63
N PHE A 56 28.68 12.93 9.36
CA PHE A 56 27.51 12.18 8.92
C PHE A 56 27.73 10.72 9.29
N LEU A 57 26.78 10.14 10.02
CA LEU A 57 26.76 8.74 10.39
C LEU A 57 25.45 8.17 9.87
N PRO A 58 25.46 7.30 8.85
CA PRO A 58 24.24 6.76 8.30
C PRO A 58 23.56 5.83 9.32
N SER A 59 22.24 6.02 9.51
CA SER A 59 21.41 5.16 10.37
C SER A 59 20.43 4.36 9.53
N SER A 60 20.26 3.07 9.84
CA SER A 60 19.30 2.23 9.11
C SER A 60 17.88 2.30 9.64
N GLN A 61 16.93 2.46 8.72
CA GLN A 61 15.50 2.27 8.96
C GLN A 61 14.95 1.03 8.23
N ILE A 62 15.84 0.19 7.67
CA ILE A 62 15.48 -1.08 7.04
C ILE A 62 15.14 -2.10 8.12
N MET A 63 14.04 -2.83 7.93
CA MET A 63 13.62 -3.88 8.85
C MET A 63 14.62 -5.03 8.90
N THR A 64 14.75 -5.65 10.07
CA THR A 64 15.56 -6.85 10.23
C THR A 64 14.69 -8.09 10.04
N CYS A 65 15.01 -8.89 9.02
CA CYS A 65 14.38 -10.18 8.80
C CYS A 65 15.29 -11.28 9.35
N ALA A 66 14.84 -11.97 10.40
CA ALA A 66 15.54 -13.17 10.88
C ALA A 66 15.45 -14.28 9.82
N PRO A 67 16.51 -15.07 9.57
CA PRO A 67 16.50 -16.13 8.56
C PRO A 67 15.39 -17.17 8.76
N ASP A 68 15.09 -17.48 10.03
CA ASP A 68 14.15 -18.54 10.44
C ASP A 68 12.88 -18.01 11.13
N GLY A 69 12.72 -16.69 11.20
CA GLY A 69 11.61 -16.03 11.88
C GLY A 69 10.67 -15.27 10.94
N LEU A 70 9.49 -14.91 11.43
CA LEU A 70 8.61 -13.98 10.73
C LEU A 70 9.21 -12.57 10.75
N PRO A 71 9.09 -11.79 9.66
CA PRO A 71 9.49 -10.40 9.64
C PRO A 71 8.69 -9.56 10.64
N ASN A 72 9.37 -8.64 11.33
CA ASN A 72 8.70 -7.70 12.23
C ASN A 72 8.39 -6.38 11.50
N LEU A 73 7.18 -6.30 10.94
CA LEU A 73 6.70 -5.09 10.25
C LEU A 73 6.45 -3.95 11.25
N PRO A 74 6.84 -2.70 10.93
CA PRO A 74 6.60 -1.53 11.77
C PRO A 74 5.11 -1.17 11.84
N GLY A 75 4.73 -0.34 12.81
CA GLY A 75 3.35 0.14 12.96
C GLY A 75 2.90 1.16 11.91
N SER A 76 3.84 1.84 11.27
CA SER A 76 3.61 2.83 10.21
C SER A 76 4.74 2.82 9.20
N ASN A 77 4.50 3.35 8.00
CA ASN A 77 5.55 3.55 7.00
C ASN A 77 6.56 4.60 7.48
N SER A 78 7.80 4.47 7.01
CA SER A 78 8.86 5.48 7.19
C SER A 78 8.45 6.80 6.54
N GLU A 79 8.87 7.92 7.13
CA GLU A 79 8.70 9.26 6.53
C GLU A 79 9.53 9.41 5.24
N ASP A 80 10.68 8.75 5.17
CA ASP A 80 11.46 8.65 3.94
C ASP A 80 10.85 7.56 3.04
N PRO A 81 10.36 7.92 1.83
CA PRO A 81 9.74 6.98 0.90
C PRO A 81 10.69 5.86 0.45
N SER A 82 12.01 6.08 0.49
CA SER A 82 13.02 5.09 0.06
C SER A 82 13.01 3.91 1.02
N TYR A 83 13.03 4.18 2.32
CA TYR A 83 12.92 3.15 3.34
C TYR A 83 11.54 2.51 3.39
N ALA A 84 10.45 3.27 3.17
CA ALA A 84 9.11 2.69 3.10
C ALA A 84 8.98 1.66 1.97
N ALA A 85 9.43 2.00 0.75
CA ALA A 85 9.45 1.09 -0.38
C ALA A 85 10.32 -0.14 -0.12
N VAL A 86 11.56 0.05 0.34
CA VAL A 86 12.52 -1.02 0.63
C VAL A 86 11.97 -2.01 1.67
N ASN A 87 11.34 -1.49 2.72
CA ASN A 87 10.75 -2.31 3.78
C ASN A 87 9.63 -3.22 3.26
N LEU A 88 8.70 -2.67 2.47
CA LEU A 88 7.63 -3.46 1.85
C LEU A 88 8.20 -4.52 0.91
N MET A 89 9.16 -4.14 0.07
CA MET A 89 9.82 -5.08 -0.84
C MET A 89 10.57 -6.21 -0.15
N GLN A 90 11.29 -5.91 0.93
CA GLN A 90 12.02 -6.91 1.71
C GLN A 90 11.05 -7.95 2.29
N PHE A 91 9.89 -7.49 2.75
CA PHE A 91 8.81 -8.37 3.20
C PHE A 91 8.25 -9.21 2.04
N GLU A 92 7.93 -8.59 0.90
CA GLU A 92 7.41 -9.28 -0.29
C GLU A 92 8.38 -10.36 -0.81
N GLN A 93 9.69 -10.07 -0.80
CA GLN A 93 10.74 -11.04 -1.15
C GLN A 93 10.86 -12.16 -0.12
N TRP A 94 10.72 -11.85 1.18
CA TRP A 94 10.68 -12.87 2.22
C TRP A 94 9.49 -13.81 2.00
N VAL A 95 8.31 -13.28 1.69
CA VAL A 95 7.13 -14.13 1.38
C VAL A 95 7.43 -15.01 0.17
N ALA A 96 7.91 -14.44 -0.94
CA ALA A 96 8.23 -15.17 -2.15
C ALA A 96 9.21 -16.35 -1.93
N LYS A 97 10.24 -16.15 -1.10
CA LYS A 97 11.37 -17.09 -0.96
C LYS A 97 11.34 -17.96 0.29
N ARG A 98 10.62 -17.57 1.35
CA ARG A 98 10.76 -18.17 2.69
C ARG A 98 9.45 -18.61 3.35
N VAL A 99 8.29 -18.09 2.93
CA VAL A 99 7.01 -18.42 3.61
C VAL A 99 6.73 -19.91 3.63
N GLU A 100 7.01 -20.62 2.52
CA GLU A 100 6.77 -22.07 2.44
C GLU A 100 7.70 -22.85 3.37
N CYS A 101 8.98 -22.47 3.44
CA CYS A 101 9.94 -23.06 4.37
C CYS A 101 9.50 -22.82 5.83
N TRP A 102 9.06 -21.59 6.15
CA TRP A 102 8.57 -21.25 7.49
C TRP A 102 7.34 -22.07 7.87
N VAL A 103 6.38 -22.22 6.95
CA VAL A 103 5.20 -23.08 7.16
C VAL A 103 5.60 -24.53 7.42
N ALA A 104 6.60 -25.05 6.72
CA ALA A 104 7.09 -26.42 6.90
C ALA A 104 7.78 -26.64 8.25
N THR A 105 8.51 -25.65 8.77
CA THR A 105 9.30 -25.78 10.01
C THR A 105 8.54 -25.36 11.27
N TYR A 106 7.65 -24.36 11.18
CA TYR A 106 6.96 -23.81 12.33
C TYR A 106 5.72 -24.64 12.72
N THR A 107 5.78 -25.34 13.85
CA THR A 107 4.77 -26.31 14.30
C THR A 107 3.91 -25.85 15.47
N GLN A 108 4.09 -24.62 15.95
CA GLN A 108 3.33 -24.12 17.10
C GLN A 108 1.86 -23.85 16.75
N ALA A 109 0.99 -23.94 17.77
CA ALA A 109 -0.46 -23.83 17.61
C ALA A 109 -0.95 -22.41 17.24
N ASP A 110 -0.12 -21.39 17.43
CA ASP A 110 -0.40 -19.98 17.13
C ASP A 110 0.06 -19.56 15.72
N ALA A 111 0.55 -20.47 14.90
CA ALA A 111 1.01 -20.19 13.54
C ALA A 111 -0.02 -19.43 12.68
N CYS A 112 -1.29 -19.85 12.69
CA CYS A 112 -2.36 -19.12 11.98
C CYS A 112 -2.57 -17.70 12.53
N LYS A 113 -2.39 -17.51 13.85
CA LYS A 113 -2.48 -16.19 14.47
C LYS A 113 -1.38 -15.27 13.96
N GLN A 114 -0.13 -15.76 13.97
CA GLN A 114 1.00 -14.94 13.52
C GLN A 114 0.89 -14.57 12.04
N LEU A 115 0.48 -15.50 11.17
CA LEU A 115 0.25 -15.22 9.75
C LEU A 115 -0.89 -14.22 9.53
N HIS A 116 -1.99 -14.35 10.29
CA HIS A 116 -3.11 -13.42 10.22
C HIS A 116 -2.70 -12.00 10.65
N GLU A 117 -2.03 -11.86 11.81
CA GLU A 117 -1.56 -10.55 12.29
C GLU A 117 -0.53 -9.93 11.33
N LEU A 118 0.35 -10.75 10.75
CA LEU A 118 1.32 -10.32 9.76
C LEU A 118 0.65 -9.82 8.48
N MET A 119 -0.38 -10.53 7.99
CA MET A 119 -1.18 -10.09 6.85
C MET A 119 -1.85 -8.74 7.12
N LEU A 120 -2.49 -8.56 8.28
CA LEU A 120 -3.15 -7.29 8.62
C LEU A 120 -2.17 -6.12 8.64
N ARG A 121 -0.99 -6.32 9.24
CA ARG A 121 0.08 -5.30 9.26
C ARG A 121 0.57 -4.98 7.87
N TYR A 122 0.86 -6.00 7.06
CA TYR A 122 1.31 -5.80 5.68
C TYR A 122 0.27 -5.06 4.85
N HIS A 123 -0.99 -5.49 4.89
CA HIS A 123 -2.07 -4.83 4.15
C HIS A 123 -2.22 -3.36 4.56
N ALA A 124 -2.14 -3.03 5.86
CA ALA A 124 -2.21 -1.65 6.32
C ALA A 124 -1.07 -0.77 5.77
N LEU A 125 0.18 -1.26 5.82
CA LEU A 125 1.35 -0.52 5.30
C LEU A 125 1.32 -0.41 3.77
N ALA A 126 1.06 -1.52 3.09
CA ALA A 126 1.10 -1.61 1.63
C ALA A 126 -0.06 -0.85 0.98
N SER A 127 -1.30 -0.98 1.47
CA SER A 127 -2.45 -0.25 0.91
C SER A 127 -2.30 1.27 1.05
N ALA A 128 -1.69 1.74 2.14
CA ALA A 128 -1.40 3.15 2.34
C ALA A 128 -0.31 3.67 1.38
N TYR A 129 0.77 2.91 1.19
CA TYR A 129 1.92 3.34 0.38
C TYR A 129 1.70 3.13 -1.13
N TYR A 130 1.02 2.05 -1.53
CA TYR A 130 0.81 1.66 -2.93
C TYR A 130 -0.43 2.27 -3.58
N SER A 131 -1.14 3.15 -2.87
CA SER A 131 -2.32 3.81 -3.41
C SER A 131 -2.01 4.54 -4.73
N GLY A 132 -2.80 4.25 -5.77
CA GLY A 132 -2.61 4.80 -7.12
C GLY A 132 -1.53 4.11 -7.96
N ASN A 133 -0.87 3.06 -7.47
CA ASN A 133 0.10 2.27 -8.23
C ASN A 133 -0.44 0.85 -8.51
N SER A 134 -0.97 0.64 -9.71
CA SER A 134 -1.64 -0.61 -10.10
C SER A 134 -0.72 -1.84 -10.06
N GLU A 135 0.58 -1.68 -10.34
CA GLU A 135 1.57 -2.76 -10.27
C GLU A 135 1.84 -3.17 -8.82
N ALA A 136 2.01 -2.19 -7.93
CA ALA A 136 2.30 -2.45 -6.53
C ALA A 136 1.08 -3.03 -5.79
N ILE A 137 -0.12 -2.55 -6.12
CA ILE A 137 -1.38 -3.16 -5.65
C ILE A 137 -1.47 -4.62 -6.12
N SER A 138 -1.11 -4.90 -7.38
CA SER A 138 -1.11 -6.27 -7.91
C SER A 138 -0.18 -7.20 -7.12
N VAL A 139 1.04 -6.75 -6.80
CA VAL A 139 1.98 -7.49 -5.96
C VAL A 139 1.46 -7.66 -4.53
N MET A 140 0.84 -6.63 -3.96
CA MET A 140 0.23 -6.70 -2.63
C MET A 140 -0.86 -7.77 -2.56
N VAL A 141 -1.76 -7.81 -3.55
CA VAL A 141 -2.82 -8.83 -3.62
C VAL A 141 -2.20 -10.22 -3.73
N LEU A 142 -1.22 -10.43 -4.62
CA LEU A 142 -0.53 -11.72 -4.75
C LEU A 142 0.09 -12.19 -3.42
N VAL A 143 0.78 -11.31 -2.72
CA VAL A 143 1.45 -11.60 -1.44
C VAL A 143 0.44 -11.98 -0.36
N ILE A 144 -0.70 -11.29 -0.30
CA ILE A 144 -1.77 -11.62 0.67
C ILE A 144 -2.36 -13.00 0.35
N PHE A 145 -2.54 -13.36 -0.92
CA PHE A 145 -2.97 -14.70 -1.32
C PHE A 145 -1.95 -15.77 -0.91
N GLU A 146 -0.65 -15.54 -1.09
CA GLU A 146 0.40 -16.46 -0.63
C GLU A 146 0.39 -16.64 0.90
N LEU A 147 0.20 -15.56 1.67
CA LEU A 147 0.04 -15.62 3.13
C LEU A 147 -1.23 -16.38 3.53
N TRP A 148 -2.32 -16.23 2.79
CA TRP A 148 -3.55 -16.98 3.03
C TRP A 148 -3.34 -18.48 2.75
N VAL A 149 -2.68 -18.83 1.65
CA VAL A 149 -2.32 -20.23 1.32
C VAL A 149 -1.43 -20.82 2.41
N ALA A 150 -0.45 -20.06 2.89
CA ALA A 150 0.38 -20.45 4.03
C ALA A 150 -0.45 -20.74 5.29
N CYS A 151 -1.41 -19.86 5.61
CA CYS A 151 -2.31 -20.02 6.76
C CYS A 151 -3.23 -21.24 6.59
N ASP A 152 -3.74 -21.50 5.39
CA ASP A 152 -4.62 -22.64 5.09
C ASP A 152 -3.85 -23.97 5.18
N LYS A 153 -2.63 -24.05 4.64
CA LYS A 153 -1.74 -25.22 4.78
C LYS A 153 -1.50 -25.57 6.26
N VAL A 154 -1.25 -24.56 7.10
CA VAL A 154 -1.11 -24.73 8.55
C VAL A 154 -2.42 -25.23 9.18
N ALA A 155 -3.55 -24.61 8.85
CA ALA A 155 -4.86 -24.99 9.38
C ALA A 155 -5.25 -26.44 9.03
N VAL A 156 -5.02 -26.85 7.78
CA VAL A 156 -5.26 -28.23 7.31
C VAL A 156 -4.35 -29.23 8.05
N ARG A 157 -3.10 -28.86 8.32
CA ARG A 157 -2.19 -29.69 9.13
C ARG A 157 -2.65 -29.84 10.58
N ILE A 158 -3.11 -28.75 11.21
CA ILE A 158 -3.61 -28.77 12.59
C ILE A 158 -4.91 -29.58 12.70
N SER A 159 -5.82 -29.41 11.74
CA SER A 159 -7.08 -30.13 11.70
C SER A 159 -7.44 -30.53 10.27
N PRO A 160 -7.14 -31.78 9.85
CA PRO A 160 -7.49 -32.27 8.50
C PRO A 160 -8.98 -32.19 8.17
N LEU A 161 -9.84 -32.04 9.19
CA LEU A 161 -11.28 -31.81 9.02
C LEU A 161 -11.58 -30.54 8.19
N ILE A 162 -10.80 -29.47 8.35
CA ILE A 162 -11.06 -28.23 7.59
C ILE A 162 -10.85 -28.44 6.09
N GLY A 163 -9.95 -29.35 5.72
CA GLY A 163 -9.68 -29.80 4.35
C GLY A 163 -10.90 -30.33 3.61
N LYS A 164 -11.96 -30.77 4.32
CA LYS A 164 -13.20 -31.24 3.69
C LYS A 164 -14.09 -30.13 3.16
N PHE A 165 -13.88 -28.89 3.59
CA PHE A 165 -14.73 -27.76 3.24
C PHE A 165 -14.02 -26.85 2.23
N ASP A 166 -14.75 -26.37 1.22
CA ASP A 166 -14.25 -25.34 0.31
C ASP A 166 -14.02 -24.04 1.09
N PRO A 167 -12.79 -23.47 1.07
CA PRO A 167 -12.55 -22.17 1.68
C PRO A 167 -13.27 -21.02 0.96
N GLY A 168 -13.75 -21.19 -0.28
CA GLY A 168 -14.53 -20.19 -1.00
C GLY A 168 -13.76 -18.91 -1.29
N ILE A 169 -12.45 -19.03 -1.60
CA ILE A 169 -11.61 -17.91 -2.03
C ILE A 169 -11.72 -17.76 -3.55
N PRO A 170 -12.09 -16.57 -4.06
CA PRO A 170 -12.20 -16.32 -5.50
C PRO A 170 -10.81 -16.13 -6.13
N THR A 171 -10.54 -16.85 -7.22
CA THR A 171 -9.33 -16.69 -8.04
C THR A 171 -9.50 -15.68 -9.18
N ALA A 172 -10.75 -15.28 -9.47
CA ALA A 172 -11.10 -14.44 -10.61
C ALA A 172 -10.31 -13.12 -10.71
N VAL A 173 -10.03 -12.50 -9.56
CA VAL A 173 -9.27 -11.25 -9.47
C VAL A 173 -7.81 -11.39 -9.89
N LEU A 174 -7.27 -12.61 -9.84
CA LEU A 174 -5.84 -12.86 -10.06
C LEU A 174 -5.41 -12.70 -11.53
N GLN A 175 -6.36 -12.85 -12.45
CA GLN A 175 -6.14 -12.59 -13.89
C GLN A 175 -5.85 -11.11 -14.19
N ASN A 176 -6.33 -10.19 -13.34
CA ASN A 176 -6.15 -8.75 -13.53
C ASN A 176 -4.83 -8.23 -12.95
N LEU A 177 -4.04 -9.06 -12.27
CA LEU A 177 -2.78 -8.62 -11.67
C LEU A 177 -1.77 -8.23 -12.76
N LEU A 178 -1.07 -7.12 -12.54
CA LEU A 178 0.05 -6.66 -13.35
C LEU A 178 1.35 -7.24 -12.77
N LEU A 179 1.91 -8.24 -13.44
CA LEU A 179 3.06 -9.03 -12.97
C LEU A 179 4.22 -8.97 -13.98
N PRO A 180 5.16 -8.02 -13.85
CA PRO A 180 6.26 -7.83 -14.80
C PRO A 180 7.22 -9.01 -14.96
N TYR A 181 7.47 -9.78 -13.91
CA TYR A 181 8.50 -10.83 -13.91
C TYR A 181 7.91 -12.23 -13.99
N LEU A 182 8.64 -13.17 -14.62
CA LEU A 182 8.25 -14.57 -14.70
C LEU A 182 8.08 -15.20 -13.30
N GLU A 183 8.98 -14.89 -12.35
CA GLU A 183 8.90 -15.39 -10.96
C GLU A 183 7.56 -15.05 -10.29
N GLN A 184 6.99 -13.87 -10.59
CA GLN A 184 5.68 -13.48 -10.05
C GLN A 184 4.55 -14.30 -10.67
N MET A 185 4.65 -14.65 -11.94
CA MET A 185 3.68 -15.52 -12.61
C MET A 185 3.76 -16.96 -12.13
N GLU A 186 4.96 -17.45 -11.81
CA GLU A 186 5.14 -18.76 -11.16
C GLU A 186 4.49 -18.77 -9.77
N ARG A 187 4.67 -17.70 -8.98
CA ARG A 187 4.02 -17.51 -7.68
C ARG A 187 2.50 -17.52 -7.81
N LEU A 188 1.96 -16.78 -8.79
CA LEU A 188 0.55 -16.76 -9.10
C LEU A 188 0.02 -18.16 -9.46
N SER A 189 0.71 -18.87 -10.35
CA SER A 189 0.34 -20.24 -10.73
C SER A 189 0.31 -21.19 -9.54
N ARG A 190 1.27 -21.09 -8.60
CA ARG A 190 1.27 -21.89 -7.37
C ARG A 190 0.04 -21.61 -6.49
N VAL A 191 -0.37 -20.35 -6.36
CA VAL A 191 -1.58 -19.95 -5.62
C VAL A 191 -2.84 -20.51 -6.26
N GLU A 192 -3.01 -20.33 -7.57
CA GLU A 192 -4.17 -20.84 -8.32
C GLU A 192 -4.26 -22.36 -8.23
N ASN A 193 -3.15 -23.07 -8.48
CA ASN A 193 -3.08 -24.53 -8.39
C ASN A 193 -3.44 -25.03 -6.99
N TYR A 194 -2.95 -24.36 -5.93
CA TYR A 194 -3.32 -24.72 -4.56
C TYR A 194 -4.82 -24.54 -4.33
N LEU A 195 -5.40 -23.41 -4.71
CA LEU A 195 -6.81 -23.10 -4.52
C LEU A 195 -7.72 -24.03 -5.31
N GLU A 196 -7.36 -24.36 -6.54
CA GLU A 196 -8.10 -25.30 -7.38
C GLU A 196 -8.06 -26.72 -6.81
N THR A 197 -6.87 -27.21 -6.45
CA THR A 197 -6.71 -28.51 -5.75
C THR A 197 -7.53 -28.55 -4.45
N ARG A 198 -7.45 -27.47 -3.66
CA ARG A 198 -8.14 -27.36 -2.38
C ARG A 198 -9.66 -27.37 -2.53
N ARG A 199 -10.18 -26.83 -3.65
CA ARG A 199 -11.60 -26.86 -4.01
C ARG A 199 -12.00 -28.23 -4.55
N SER A 200 -11.21 -28.85 -5.44
CA SER A 200 -11.52 -30.18 -6.00
C SER A 200 -11.53 -31.28 -4.93
N ASP A 201 -10.68 -31.16 -3.92
CA ASP A 201 -10.58 -32.13 -2.82
C ASP A 201 -11.66 -31.93 -1.75
N SER A 202 -12.38 -30.80 -1.80
CA SER A 202 -13.44 -30.50 -0.82
C SER A 202 -14.72 -31.30 -1.11
N THR A 203 -15.35 -31.81 -0.06
CA THR A 203 -16.61 -32.56 -0.15
C THR A 203 -17.82 -31.71 0.28
N GLU A 204 -17.57 -30.63 1.03
CA GLU A 204 -18.59 -29.75 1.59
C GLU A 204 -18.39 -28.31 1.11
N SER A 205 -19.49 -27.58 0.90
CA SER A 205 -19.44 -26.18 0.49
C SER A 205 -19.01 -25.25 1.64
N THR A 206 -18.59 -24.04 1.29
CA THR A 206 -18.31 -22.97 2.25
C THR A 206 -19.52 -22.65 3.13
N ASP A 207 -20.74 -22.62 2.58
CA ASP A 207 -21.96 -22.35 3.36
C ASP A 207 -22.19 -23.41 4.44
N ARG A 208 -21.86 -24.68 4.16
CA ARG A 208 -21.98 -25.77 5.13
C ARG A 208 -21.04 -25.58 6.32
N MET A 209 -19.87 -24.97 6.11
CA MET A 209 -18.88 -24.71 7.16
C MET A 209 -19.46 -23.83 8.27
N PHE A 210 -20.29 -22.84 7.91
CA PHE A 210 -20.91 -21.87 8.81
C PHE A 210 -22.42 -22.12 9.03
N ASP A 211 -22.85 -23.38 8.94
CA ASP A 211 -24.23 -23.77 9.24
C ASP A 211 -24.35 -24.15 10.74
N THR A 212 -25.31 -23.57 11.46
CA THR A 212 -25.53 -23.91 12.87
C THR A 212 -26.45 -25.11 13.07
N ARG A 213 -27.18 -25.56 12.05
CA ARG A 213 -28.25 -26.58 12.18
C ARG A 213 -27.99 -27.87 11.42
N SER A 214 -26.82 -28.01 10.83
CA SER A 214 -26.42 -29.23 10.12
C SER A 214 -25.41 -30.02 10.94
N GLY A 215 -25.63 -31.34 11.02
CA GLY A 215 -24.64 -32.28 11.55
C GLY A 215 -23.36 -32.38 10.71
N MET A 216 -23.41 -31.92 9.46
CA MET A 216 -22.25 -31.85 8.56
C MET A 216 -21.50 -30.51 8.65
N SER A 217 -21.93 -29.59 9.52
CA SER A 217 -21.21 -28.34 9.76
C SER A 217 -19.84 -28.57 10.40
N TYR A 218 -18.90 -27.64 10.17
CA TYR A 218 -17.57 -27.76 10.75
C TYR A 218 -17.62 -27.83 12.29
N ALA A 219 -18.42 -26.96 12.91
CA ALA A 219 -18.58 -26.89 14.35
C ALA A 219 -19.13 -28.21 14.94
N SER A 220 -20.15 -28.80 14.30
CA SER A 220 -20.72 -30.09 14.75
C SER A 220 -19.72 -31.24 14.61
N LEU A 221 -19.05 -31.34 13.46
CA LEU A 221 -18.07 -32.41 13.20
C LEU A 221 -16.83 -32.29 14.10
N TYR A 222 -16.41 -31.06 14.41
CA TYR A 222 -15.29 -30.81 15.33
C TYR A 222 -15.69 -31.13 16.77
N PHE A 223 -16.88 -30.71 17.20
CA PHE A 223 -17.42 -31.01 18.53
C PHE A 223 -17.41 -32.52 18.82
N ASP A 224 -17.84 -33.33 17.87
CA ASP A 224 -17.93 -34.79 18.04
C ASP A 224 -16.57 -35.46 18.25
N LYS A 225 -15.48 -34.79 17.84
CA LYS A 225 -14.10 -35.25 18.07
C LYS A 225 -13.42 -34.59 19.26
N SER A 226 -14.04 -33.60 19.90
CA SER A 226 -13.40 -32.74 20.88
C SER A 226 -13.94 -32.94 22.29
N LEU A 227 -13.20 -33.71 23.10
CA LEU A 227 -13.53 -33.96 24.50
C LEU A 227 -13.72 -32.67 25.34
N PRO A 228 -12.89 -31.61 25.20
CA PRO A 228 -13.10 -30.36 25.95
C PRO A 228 -14.45 -29.67 25.65
N HIS A 229 -14.98 -29.81 24.44
CA HIS A 229 -16.28 -29.27 24.08
C HIS A 229 -17.42 -30.11 24.64
N GLN A 230 -17.30 -31.44 24.58
CA GLN A 230 -18.27 -32.37 25.17
C GLN A 230 -18.36 -32.17 26.70
N GLN A 231 -17.22 -31.99 27.38
CA GLN A 231 -17.18 -31.67 28.81
C GLN A 231 -17.84 -30.33 29.13
N LEU A 232 -17.63 -29.32 28.28
CA LEU A 232 -18.29 -28.01 28.45
C LEU A 232 -19.81 -28.14 28.31
N LEU A 233 -20.30 -28.88 27.31
CA LEU A 233 -21.72 -29.15 27.15
C LEU A 233 -22.29 -29.81 28.41
N SER A 234 -21.67 -30.89 28.89
CA SER A 234 -22.10 -31.58 30.11
C SER A 234 -22.09 -30.67 31.34
N THR A 235 -21.11 -29.77 31.46
CA THR A 235 -21.03 -28.79 32.56
C THR A 235 -22.19 -27.80 32.51
N ILE A 236 -22.49 -27.26 31.31
CA ILE A 236 -23.60 -26.33 31.12
C ILE A 236 -24.93 -27.02 31.43
N GLU A 237 -25.14 -28.23 30.94
CA GLU A 237 -26.37 -29.00 31.18
C GLU A 237 -26.54 -29.41 32.64
N HIS A 238 -25.46 -29.80 33.32
CA HIS A 238 -25.48 -30.10 34.75
C HIS A 238 -25.91 -28.86 35.57
N ASN A 239 -25.26 -27.72 35.35
CA ASN A 239 -25.59 -26.47 36.03
C ASN A 239 -27.04 -26.01 35.72
N ALA A 240 -27.50 -26.22 34.49
CA ALA A 240 -28.86 -25.90 34.07
C ALA A 240 -29.91 -26.79 34.73
N ASN A 241 -29.61 -28.09 34.90
CA ASN A 241 -30.50 -29.01 35.61
C ASN A 241 -30.60 -28.64 37.10
N THR A 242 -29.47 -28.38 37.77
CA THR A 242 -29.47 -27.93 39.17
C THR A 242 -30.29 -26.64 39.34
N SER A 243 -30.11 -25.67 38.44
CA SER A 243 -30.88 -24.41 38.46
C SER A 243 -32.37 -24.63 38.20
N ARG A 244 -32.72 -25.56 37.31
CA ARG A 244 -34.11 -25.92 37.00
C ARG A 244 -34.78 -26.65 38.16
N GLU A 245 -34.06 -27.51 38.87
CA GLU A 245 -34.56 -28.19 40.08
C GLU A 245 -34.80 -27.20 41.21
N ALA A 246 -33.84 -26.32 41.47
CA ALA A 246 -34.02 -25.21 42.42
C ALA A 246 -35.23 -24.35 42.07
N LYS A 247 -35.46 -24.10 40.76
CA LYS A 247 -36.61 -23.32 40.32
C LYS A 247 -37.95 -24.03 40.51
N ARG A 248 -37.98 -25.36 40.37
CA ARG A 248 -39.16 -26.17 40.67
C ARG A 248 -39.50 -26.14 42.15
N GLU A 249 -38.49 -26.14 43.03
CA GLU A 249 -38.70 -25.99 44.46
C GLU A 249 -39.24 -24.59 44.81
N GLU A 250 -38.65 -23.54 44.25
CA GLU A 250 -39.17 -22.16 44.40
C GLU A 250 -40.64 -22.05 43.94
N LEU A 251 -41.02 -22.73 42.85
CA LEU A 251 -42.41 -22.77 42.40
C LEU A 251 -43.34 -23.47 43.40
N ARG A 252 -42.87 -24.52 44.08
CA ARG A 252 -43.64 -25.20 45.13
C ARG A 252 -43.85 -24.29 46.33
N ASP A 253 -42.79 -23.62 46.77
CA ASP A 253 -42.82 -22.68 47.90
C ASP A 253 -43.75 -21.50 47.63
N VAL A 254 -43.63 -20.89 46.44
CA VAL A 254 -44.48 -19.75 46.05
C VAL A 254 -45.94 -20.19 45.88
N LYS A 255 -46.22 -21.40 45.38
CA LYS A 255 -47.58 -21.96 45.33
C LYS A 255 -48.14 -22.26 46.72
N ALA A 256 -47.33 -22.75 47.65
CA ALA A 256 -47.74 -22.97 49.03
C ALA A 256 -48.10 -21.65 49.70
N ASN A 257 -47.27 -20.62 49.52
CA ASN A 257 -47.55 -19.27 49.99
C ASN A 257 -48.84 -18.69 49.37
N TYR A 258 -49.02 -18.86 48.06
CA TYR A 258 -50.26 -18.46 47.38
C TYR A 258 -51.49 -19.12 48.02
N ARG A 259 -51.46 -20.44 48.25
CA ARG A 259 -52.59 -21.15 48.88
C ARG A 259 -52.85 -20.68 50.31
N LEU A 260 -51.80 -20.39 51.07
CA LEU A 260 -51.91 -19.84 52.42
C LEU A 260 -52.62 -18.48 52.39
N ILE A 261 -52.14 -17.55 51.58
CA ILE A 261 -52.73 -16.21 51.44
C ILE A 261 -54.15 -16.30 50.88
N ASP A 262 -54.41 -17.17 49.92
CA ASP A 262 -55.75 -17.40 49.36
C ASP A 262 -56.72 -17.94 50.42
N THR A 263 -56.25 -18.83 51.31
CA THR A 263 -57.03 -19.32 52.45
C THR A 263 -57.33 -18.19 53.44
N LEU A 264 -56.32 -17.39 53.82
CA LEU A 264 -56.50 -16.23 54.69
C LEU A 264 -57.46 -15.20 54.09
N PHE A 265 -57.32 -14.91 52.80
CA PHE A 265 -58.23 -14.02 52.06
C PHE A 265 -59.68 -14.51 52.10
N ASN A 266 -59.90 -15.81 51.90
CA ASN A 266 -61.25 -16.40 51.91
C ASN A 266 -61.85 -16.51 53.33
N GLN A 267 -61.02 -16.56 54.37
CA GLN A 267 -61.44 -16.64 55.79
C GLN A 267 -61.56 -15.28 56.49
N THR A 268 -61.06 -14.21 55.87
CA THR A 268 -61.07 -12.86 56.44
C THR A 268 -62.18 -12.04 55.80
N ASP A 269 -62.99 -11.36 56.60
CA ASP A 269 -64.00 -10.41 56.11
C ASP A 269 -63.40 -9.01 55.94
N HIS A 270 -64.10 -8.17 55.16
CA HIS A 270 -63.69 -6.77 55.08
C HIS A 270 -63.90 -6.09 56.44
N GLU A 271 -62.88 -5.36 56.88
CA GLU A 271 -62.94 -4.59 58.10
C GLU A 271 -63.51 -3.20 57.81
N TYR A 272 -64.54 -2.82 58.56
CA TYR A 272 -65.15 -1.51 58.49
C TYR A 272 -64.97 -0.81 59.84
N ILE A 273 -64.58 0.46 59.80
CA ILE A 273 -64.43 1.31 60.98
C ILE A 273 -65.57 2.33 61.03
N ILE A 274 -66.00 2.65 62.24
CA ILE A 274 -66.99 3.70 62.47
C ILE A 274 -66.23 5.03 62.48
N LYS A 275 -66.51 5.87 61.50
CA LYS A 275 -65.95 7.22 61.40
C LYS A 275 -67.02 8.22 61.83
N VAL A 276 -66.70 9.03 62.83
CA VAL A 276 -67.57 10.14 63.24
C VAL A 276 -67.57 11.18 62.13
N ILE A 277 -68.75 11.49 61.59
CA ILE A 277 -68.95 12.51 60.55
C ILE A 277 -69.19 13.87 61.22
N ASP A 278 -70.01 13.86 62.27
CA ASP A 278 -70.41 15.04 63.05
C ASP A 278 -70.56 14.67 64.54
N ASP A 279 -69.86 15.39 65.42
CA ASP A 279 -69.85 15.18 66.87
C ASP A 279 -70.73 16.18 67.65
N TRP A 280 -71.50 17.02 66.94
CA TRP A 280 -72.40 18.03 67.55
C TRP A 280 -73.80 17.49 67.89
N CYS A 281 -74.17 16.30 67.40
CA CYS A 281 -75.40 15.60 67.76
C CYS A 281 -75.16 14.54 68.86
N ASN A 282 -76.19 14.25 69.69
CA ASN A 282 -76.08 13.25 70.77
C ASN A 282 -77.17 12.17 70.63
N PRO A 283 -76.81 10.92 70.26
CA PRO A 283 -75.44 10.44 70.00
C PRO A 283 -74.83 10.98 68.69
N PRO A 284 -73.48 10.98 68.54
CA PRO A 284 -72.78 11.48 67.35
C PRO A 284 -73.23 10.79 66.06
N GLU A 285 -73.25 11.52 64.94
CA GLU A 285 -73.54 10.94 63.62
C GLU A 285 -72.28 10.23 63.10
N THR A 286 -72.42 8.95 62.79
CA THR A 286 -71.31 8.09 62.40
C THR A 286 -71.60 7.35 61.10
N GLU A 287 -70.59 7.23 60.22
CA GLU A 287 -70.63 6.38 59.02
C GLU A 287 -69.76 5.14 59.21
N THR A 288 -70.25 4.00 58.74
CA THR A 288 -69.44 2.78 58.62
C THR A 288 -68.65 2.87 57.31
N VAL A 289 -67.34 3.15 57.40
CA VAL A 289 -66.46 3.25 56.23
C VAL A 289 -65.47 2.09 56.19
N HIS A 290 -65.11 1.66 54.99
CA HIS A 290 -64.11 0.61 54.79
C HIS A 290 -62.75 1.02 55.36
N SER A 291 -62.12 0.14 56.14
CA SER A 291 -60.82 0.41 56.76
C SER A 291 -59.73 0.55 55.70
N ARG A 292 -58.94 1.63 55.76
CA ARG A 292 -57.75 1.81 54.90
C ARG A 292 -56.71 0.70 55.09
N TRP A 293 -56.75 0.00 56.23
CA TRP A 293 -55.85 -1.10 56.59
C TRP A 293 -56.58 -2.44 56.61
N CYS A 294 -57.63 -2.59 55.78
CA CYS A 294 -58.42 -3.81 55.71
C CYS A 294 -57.55 -5.04 55.42
N PRO A 295 -57.45 -6.02 56.34
CA PRO A 295 -56.61 -7.20 56.15
C PRO A 295 -56.99 -8.03 54.92
N LYS A 296 -58.28 -8.13 54.59
CA LYS A 296 -58.74 -8.81 53.35
C LYS A 296 -58.20 -8.15 52.07
N CYS A 297 -58.16 -6.83 52.00
CA CYS A 297 -57.62 -6.09 50.85
C CYS A 297 -56.09 -6.22 50.78
N ASP A 298 -55.42 -6.25 51.93
CA ASP A 298 -53.99 -6.50 51.99
C ASP A 298 -53.64 -7.92 51.50
N TYR A 299 -54.34 -8.96 51.96
CA TYR A 299 -54.17 -10.32 51.44
C TYR A 299 -54.45 -10.42 49.94
N GLN A 300 -55.45 -9.70 49.42
CA GLN A 300 -55.70 -9.62 47.98
C GLN A 300 -54.51 -9.02 47.23
N ALA A 301 -53.99 -7.88 47.68
CA ALA A 301 -52.85 -7.22 47.08
C ALA A 301 -51.59 -8.10 47.14
N GLN A 302 -51.32 -8.73 48.29
CA GLN A 302 -50.23 -9.69 48.44
C GLN A 302 -50.38 -10.86 47.46
N ARG A 303 -51.57 -11.47 47.38
CA ARG A 303 -51.87 -12.59 46.46
C ARG A 303 -51.66 -12.21 44.99
N GLU A 304 -52.15 -11.04 44.58
CA GLU A 304 -52.04 -10.53 43.20
C GLU A 304 -50.60 -10.08 42.86
N SER A 305 -49.81 -9.71 43.85
CA SER A 305 -48.39 -9.35 43.68
C SER A 305 -47.44 -10.55 43.57
N LEU A 306 -47.89 -11.75 43.98
CA LEU A 306 -47.08 -12.96 43.87
C LEU A 306 -46.80 -13.29 42.42
N SER A 307 -45.53 -13.31 42.08
CA SER A 307 -45.05 -13.71 40.76
C SER A 307 -43.74 -14.47 40.88
N ILE A 308 -43.44 -15.26 39.87
CA ILE A 308 -42.22 -16.05 39.80
C ILE A 308 -41.52 -15.81 38.47
N ALA A 309 -40.22 -15.56 38.53
CA ALA A 309 -39.40 -15.39 37.33
C ALA A 309 -39.32 -16.70 36.53
N VAL A 310 -39.19 -16.62 35.21
CA VAL A 310 -39.03 -17.78 34.34
C VAL A 310 -37.56 -18.26 34.34
N HIS A 311 -37.34 -19.57 34.41
CA HIS A 311 -36.05 -20.20 34.14
C HIS A 311 -36.00 -20.69 32.69
N GLU A 312 -35.18 -20.04 31.88
CA GLU A 312 -34.93 -20.39 30.48
C GLU A 312 -33.72 -21.33 30.37
N TRP A 313 -33.83 -22.38 29.55
CA TRP A 313 -32.71 -23.29 29.30
C TRP A 313 -31.56 -22.55 28.59
N PRO A 314 -30.28 -22.77 28.96
CA PRO A 314 -29.18 -21.98 28.43
C PRO A 314 -28.82 -22.26 26.96
N LEU A 315 -29.07 -23.48 26.46
CA LEU A 315 -28.69 -23.90 25.11
C LEU A 315 -29.91 -24.11 24.20
N PRO A 316 -29.77 -23.98 22.87
CA PRO A 316 -30.82 -24.34 21.92
C PRO A 316 -31.30 -25.79 22.09
N CYS A 317 -32.57 -26.06 21.75
CA CYS A 317 -33.11 -27.43 21.80
C CYS A 317 -32.64 -28.32 20.65
N ASP A 318 -32.25 -27.72 19.53
CA ASP A 318 -31.65 -28.45 18.42
C ASP A 318 -30.23 -28.89 18.80
N THR A 319 -29.92 -30.18 18.60
CA THR A 319 -28.67 -30.75 19.05
C THR A 319 -27.48 -30.20 18.27
N PHE A 320 -27.63 -29.92 16.98
CA PHE A 320 -26.56 -29.34 16.15
C PHE A 320 -26.33 -27.87 16.49
N GLU A 321 -27.41 -27.11 16.71
CA GLU A 321 -27.31 -25.71 17.14
C GLU A 321 -26.67 -25.60 18.53
N ALA A 322 -26.98 -26.52 19.45
CA ALA A 322 -26.29 -26.61 20.74
C ALA A 322 -24.80 -26.94 20.60
N LYS A 323 -24.43 -27.91 19.74
CA LYS A 323 -23.01 -28.22 19.46
C LYS A 323 -22.27 -27.02 18.89
N ALA A 324 -22.86 -26.32 17.92
CA ALA A 324 -22.27 -25.14 17.32
C ALA A 324 -22.07 -24.01 18.33
N VAL A 325 -23.05 -23.77 19.21
CA VAL A 325 -22.92 -22.81 20.30
C VAL A 325 -21.77 -23.18 21.24
N VAL A 326 -21.69 -24.44 21.69
CA VAL A 326 -20.62 -24.88 22.58
C VAL A 326 -19.24 -24.81 21.92
N PHE A 327 -19.14 -25.13 20.63
CA PHE A 327 -17.94 -24.93 19.84
C PHE A 327 -17.48 -23.47 19.84
N GLU A 328 -18.40 -22.53 19.61
CA GLU A 328 -18.07 -21.10 19.57
C GLU A 328 -17.75 -20.50 20.95
N LEU A 329 -18.24 -21.09 22.05
CA LEU A 329 -17.81 -20.70 23.41
C LEU A 329 -16.34 -21.00 23.69
N ARG A 330 -15.74 -21.95 22.95
CA ARG A 330 -14.35 -22.42 23.13
C ARG A 330 -13.63 -22.68 21.80
N VAL A 331 -13.86 -21.80 20.84
CA VAL A 331 -13.31 -21.97 19.50
C VAL A 331 -11.77 -22.09 19.52
N PRO A 332 -11.19 -23.07 18.80
CA PRO A 332 -9.73 -23.20 18.72
C PRO A 332 -9.06 -21.93 18.17
N LEU A 333 -7.97 -21.50 18.80
CA LEU A 333 -7.26 -20.26 18.43
C LEU A 333 -6.92 -20.22 16.93
N TRP A 334 -6.37 -21.30 16.39
CA TRP A 334 -5.98 -21.40 14.99
C TRP A 334 -7.20 -21.23 14.04
N PHE A 335 -8.37 -21.77 14.40
CA PHE A 335 -9.57 -21.71 13.57
C PHE A 335 -10.16 -20.31 13.58
N GLY A 336 -10.17 -19.66 14.75
CA GLY A 336 -10.56 -18.26 14.90
C GLY A 336 -9.73 -17.34 14.01
N HIS A 337 -8.39 -17.45 14.03
CA HIS A 337 -7.55 -16.63 13.16
C HIS A 337 -7.64 -17.02 11.68
N TRP A 338 -7.79 -18.31 11.35
CA TRP A 338 -7.95 -18.76 9.96
C TRP A 338 -9.24 -18.21 9.33
N ARG A 339 -10.38 -18.26 10.05
CA ARG A 339 -11.66 -17.72 9.54
C ARG A 339 -11.64 -16.20 9.48
N ASP A 340 -11.05 -15.54 10.47
CA ASP A 340 -10.97 -14.07 10.49
C ASP A 340 -10.08 -13.59 9.32
N PHE A 341 -8.91 -14.21 9.10
CA PHE A 341 -8.05 -13.97 7.93
C PHE A 341 -8.88 -14.12 6.65
N ARG A 342 -9.58 -15.25 6.48
CA ARG A 342 -10.44 -15.48 5.31
C ARG A 342 -11.39 -14.30 5.05
N PHE A 343 -12.07 -13.78 6.07
CA PHE A 343 -13.00 -12.65 5.89
C PHE A 343 -12.28 -11.32 5.68
N ASP A 344 -11.10 -11.11 6.26
CA ASP A 344 -10.26 -9.95 5.95
C ASP A 344 -9.77 -9.97 4.50
N LEU A 345 -9.39 -11.12 3.98
CA LEU A 345 -9.10 -11.27 2.55
C LEU A 345 -10.33 -10.92 1.70
N LEU A 346 -11.51 -11.49 2.01
CA LEU A 346 -12.69 -11.31 1.17
C LEU A 346 -13.29 -9.90 1.21
N GLU A 347 -13.39 -9.27 2.39
CA GLU A 347 -14.06 -7.96 2.54
C GLU A 347 -13.06 -6.80 2.61
N THR A 348 -11.97 -6.97 3.35
CA THR A 348 -11.01 -5.87 3.57
C THR A 348 -10.10 -5.69 2.35
N VAL A 349 -9.56 -6.79 1.81
CA VAL A 349 -8.62 -6.77 0.67
C VAL A 349 -9.38 -6.80 -0.66
N LEU A 350 -10.28 -7.76 -0.85
CA LEU A 350 -11.01 -7.95 -2.11
C LEU A 350 -12.25 -7.08 -2.27
N LYS A 351 -12.60 -6.28 -1.26
CA LYS A 351 -13.75 -5.36 -1.26
C LYS A 351 -15.07 -6.07 -1.54
N GLY A 352 -15.19 -7.32 -1.10
CA GLY A 352 -16.43 -8.07 -1.12
C GLY A 352 -17.47 -7.44 -0.21
N GLU A 353 -18.71 -7.38 -0.70
CA GLU A 353 -19.84 -6.80 0.03
C GLU A 353 -20.84 -7.88 0.44
N ARG A 354 -21.38 -7.73 1.65
CA ARG A 354 -22.51 -8.50 2.17
C ARG A 354 -23.62 -7.59 2.66
N LYS A 355 -24.84 -8.12 2.67
CA LYS A 355 -26.02 -7.40 3.17
C LYS A 355 -25.95 -7.28 4.69
N GLN A 356 -26.00 -6.04 5.18
CA GLN A 356 -26.07 -5.74 6.61
C GLN A 356 -27.40 -6.21 7.22
N VAL A 357 -27.33 -6.68 8.46
CA VAL A 357 -28.48 -7.19 9.22
C VAL A 357 -29.33 -6.06 9.79
N ARG A 358 -28.71 -4.99 10.34
CA ARG A 358 -29.40 -3.84 10.95
C ARG A 358 -30.51 -4.24 11.94
N ALA A 359 -30.19 -5.14 12.88
CA ALA A 359 -31.17 -5.62 13.85
C ALA A 359 -31.31 -4.70 15.08
N ASN A 360 -32.56 -4.47 15.51
CA ASN A 360 -32.91 -3.70 16.71
C ASN A 360 -32.54 -4.39 18.03
N SER A 361 -32.39 -5.72 18.01
CA SER A 361 -31.94 -6.51 19.15
C SER A 361 -30.88 -7.50 18.70
N GLN A 362 -29.80 -7.58 19.48
CA GLN A 362 -28.67 -8.44 19.20
C GLN A 362 -28.25 -9.11 20.51
N TYR A 363 -28.21 -10.44 20.52
CA TYR A 363 -27.75 -11.24 21.64
C TYR A 363 -26.58 -12.10 21.18
N LYS A 364 -25.41 -11.91 21.80
CA LYS A 364 -24.17 -12.62 21.49
C LYS A 364 -23.75 -13.44 22.72
N PRO A 365 -23.29 -14.69 22.55
CA PRO A 365 -22.88 -15.53 23.67
C PRO A 365 -21.80 -14.89 24.56
N SER A 366 -20.93 -14.07 23.97
CA SER A 366 -19.78 -13.44 24.64
C SER A 366 -20.10 -12.19 25.45
N THR A 367 -21.20 -11.48 25.16
CA THR A 367 -21.44 -10.14 25.74
C THR A 367 -22.72 -10.04 26.55
N ASN A 368 -23.86 -10.43 26.00
CA ASN A 368 -25.17 -10.11 26.56
C ASN A 368 -26.18 -11.27 26.52
N ASP A 369 -25.75 -12.49 26.17
CA ASP A 369 -26.50 -13.68 26.52
C ASP A 369 -26.50 -13.85 28.06
N PRO A 370 -27.67 -13.79 28.74
CA PRO A 370 -27.76 -13.92 30.19
C PRO A 370 -27.35 -15.30 30.72
N HIS A 371 -27.36 -16.31 29.86
CA HIS A 371 -27.13 -17.71 30.19
C HIS A 371 -25.68 -18.12 29.96
N LEU A 372 -25.12 -17.76 28.81
CA LEU A 372 -23.86 -18.31 28.31
C LEU A 372 -22.63 -17.47 28.59
N ARG A 373 -22.78 -16.16 28.86
CA ARG A 373 -21.65 -15.22 29.06
C ARG A 373 -20.59 -15.72 30.03
N ARG A 374 -21.01 -16.38 31.12
CA ARG A 374 -20.11 -16.89 32.18
C ARG A 374 -19.18 -18.02 31.71
N TYR A 375 -19.52 -18.69 30.60
CA TYR A 375 -18.75 -19.80 30.05
C TYR A 375 -17.80 -19.36 28.92
N PHE A 376 -17.87 -18.09 28.52
CA PHE A 376 -17.01 -17.53 27.49
C PHE A 376 -15.63 -17.21 28.09
N ASN A 377 -14.63 -18.05 27.79
CA ASN A 377 -13.29 -17.98 28.38
C ASN A 377 -12.22 -17.38 27.43
N ILE A 378 -12.63 -16.71 26.35
CA ILE A 378 -11.70 -16.20 25.33
C ILE A 378 -11.34 -14.74 25.60
N SER A 379 -10.05 -14.44 25.64
CA SER A 379 -9.48 -13.09 25.85
C SER A 379 -9.30 -12.26 24.58
N SER A 380 -9.51 -12.84 23.38
CA SER A 380 -9.38 -12.15 22.10
C SER A 380 -10.74 -11.81 21.48
N SER A 381 -10.88 -10.57 21.01
CA SER A 381 -12.01 -10.12 20.20
C SER A 381 -11.95 -10.80 18.83
N GLN A 382 -12.75 -11.85 18.64
CA GLN A 382 -12.89 -12.50 17.34
C GLN A 382 -13.88 -11.74 16.47
N ARG A 383 -13.57 -11.62 15.17
CA ARG A 383 -14.45 -10.97 14.19
C ARG A 383 -15.72 -11.80 13.97
N ILE A 384 -15.54 -13.10 13.79
CA ILE A 384 -16.62 -14.04 13.50
C ILE A 384 -17.11 -14.72 14.77
N GLY A 385 -18.42 -14.76 14.97
CA GLY A 385 -19.04 -15.44 16.10
C GLY A 385 -20.52 -15.75 15.86
N LEU A 386 -21.29 -15.95 16.94
CA LEU A 386 -22.73 -16.19 16.86
C LEU A 386 -23.53 -14.97 17.34
N MET A 387 -24.65 -14.72 16.68
CA MET A 387 -25.62 -13.71 17.08
C MET A 387 -27.04 -14.24 16.94
N SER A 388 -27.89 -13.89 17.90
CA SER A 388 -29.34 -14.01 17.78
C SER A 388 -30.01 -12.65 17.75
N VAL A 389 -30.98 -12.49 16.85
CA VAL A 389 -31.88 -11.32 16.84
C VAL A 389 -33.12 -11.52 17.69
N VAL A 390 -33.42 -12.78 18.03
CA VAL A 390 -34.54 -13.15 18.90
C VAL A 390 -34.13 -12.88 20.33
N LYS A 391 -35.01 -12.26 21.12
CA LYS A 391 -34.73 -11.95 22.53
C LYS A 391 -34.85 -13.22 23.38
N PRO A 392 -33.98 -13.43 24.39
CA PRO A 392 -34.18 -14.48 25.37
C PRO A 392 -35.44 -14.16 26.18
N VAL A 393 -36.20 -15.19 26.56
CA VAL A 393 -37.48 -15.04 27.28
C VAL A 393 -37.30 -14.23 28.55
N SER A 394 -36.17 -14.44 29.24
CA SER A 394 -35.75 -13.69 30.44
C SER A 394 -35.64 -12.16 30.24
N SER A 395 -35.50 -11.68 29.00
CA SER A 395 -35.43 -10.25 28.65
C SER A 395 -36.72 -9.70 27.99
N THR A 396 -37.81 -10.48 28.01
CA THR A 396 -39.12 -10.07 27.48
C THR A 396 -40.10 -9.76 28.61
N HIS A 397 -41.30 -9.25 28.28
CA HIS A 397 -42.38 -9.08 29.27
C HIS A 397 -42.87 -10.40 29.86
N TYR A 398 -42.49 -11.55 29.28
CA TYR A 398 -42.76 -12.89 29.80
C TYR A 398 -41.78 -13.35 30.89
N LYS A 399 -40.85 -12.49 31.34
CA LYS A 399 -39.82 -12.83 32.34
C LYS A 399 -40.37 -13.23 33.71
N SER A 400 -41.58 -12.80 34.05
CA SER A 400 -42.27 -13.16 35.29
C SER A 400 -43.72 -13.54 35.00
N LYS A 401 -44.27 -14.50 35.75
CA LYS A 401 -45.65 -14.95 35.59
C LYS A 401 -46.39 -15.00 36.94
N ASN A 402 -47.70 -14.71 36.89
CA ASN A 402 -48.62 -14.81 38.02
C ASN A 402 -48.96 -16.28 38.33
N ILE A 403 -49.18 -16.59 39.61
CA ILE A 403 -49.15 -17.96 40.14
C ILE A 403 -50.42 -18.79 39.85
N THR A 404 -51.54 -18.13 39.56
CA THR A 404 -52.90 -18.71 39.56
C THR A 404 -53.08 -19.99 38.73
N THR A 405 -52.36 -20.15 37.61
CA THR A 405 -52.53 -21.30 36.69
C THR A 405 -51.22 -21.94 36.23
N LEU A 406 -50.11 -21.69 36.94
CA LEU A 406 -48.78 -22.10 36.46
C LEU A 406 -48.51 -23.60 36.55
N THR A 407 -47.99 -24.16 35.46
CA THR A 407 -47.35 -25.48 35.43
C THR A 407 -45.84 -25.36 35.41
N ASP A 408 -45.14 -26.44 35.77
CA ASP A 408 -43.67 -26.52 35.72
C ASP A 408 -43.12 -26.18 34.33
N THR A 409 -43.83 -26.60 33.27
CA THR A 409 -43.46 -26.34 31.87
C THR A 409 -43.57 -24.88 31.46
N GLN A 410 -44.38 -24.08 32.17
CA GLN A 410 -44.53 -22.65 31.91
C GLN A 410 -43.47 -21.81 32.61
N ILE A 411 -42.81 -22.33 33.65
CA ILE A 411 -41.71 -21.68 34.37
C ILE A 411 -40.35 -22.16 33.89
N CYS A 412 -40.22 -23.45 33.59
CA CYS A 412 -39.00 -24.03 33.05
C CYS A 412 -39.09 -24.06 31.51
N VAL A 413 -38.84 -22.92 30.87
CA VAL A 413 -39.00 -22.78 29.42
C VAL A 413 -37.76 -23.25 28.65
N ARG A 414 -37.96 -23.47 27.34
CA ARG A 414 -36.90 -23.72 26.37
C ARG A 414 -36.15 -22.43 26.06
N ASN A 415 -34.93 -22.57 25.54
CA ASN A 415 -34.15 -21.44 25.05
C ASN A 415 -34.89 -20.73 23.91
N GLY A 416 -35.05 -19.40 24.02
CA GLY A 416 -35.69 -18.57 23.00
C GLY A 416 -34.72 -18.04 21.94
N LEU A 417 -33.42 -18.10 22.19
CA LEU A 417 -32.39 -17.60 21.28
C LEU A 417 -32.29 -18.52 20.06
N ARG A 418 -31.99 -17.92 18.91
CA ARG A 418 -31.72 -18.60 17.64
C ARG A 418 -30.42 -18.08 17.06
N TYR A 419 -29.38 -18.89 17.13
CA TYR A 419 -28.03 -18.48 16.80
C TYR A 419 -27.70 -18.73 15.33
N GLN A 420 -27.09 -17.72 14.71
CA GLN A 420 -26.52 -17.80 13.37
C GLN A 420 -25.12 -17.18 13.39
N TYR A 421 -24.26 -17.68 12.51
CA TYR A 421 -22.93 -17.11 12.32
C TYR A 421 -23.03 -15.68 11.80
N TYR A 422 -22.27 -14.80 12.43
CA TYR A 422 -22.32 -13.36 12.23
C TYR A 422 -20.92 -12.75 12.27
N ASP A 423 -20.70 -11.77 11.41
CA ASP A 423 -19.49 -10.94 11.37
C ASP A 423 -19.75 -9.61 12.08
N VAL A 424 -18.98 -9.36 13.15
CA VAL A 424 -19.12 -8.16 13.98
C VAL A 424 -18.65 -6.89 13.27
N ILE A 425 -17.71 -7.00 12.31
CA ILE A 425 -17.14 -5.83 11.63
C ILE A 425 -18.09 -5.35 10.53
N SER A 426 -18.61 -6.25 9.69
CA SER A 426 -19.51 -5.90 8.59
C SER A 426 -20.98 -5.83 8.95
N ASP A 427 -21.36 -6.17 10.20
CA ASP A 427 -22.74 -6.30 10.64
C ASP A 427 -23.56 -7.21 9.72
N ALA A 428 -23.00 -8.36 9.33
CA ALA A 428 -23.57 -9.25 8.32
C ALA A 428 -23.62 -10.71 8.78
N TYR A 429 -24.64 -11.45 8.34
CA TYR A 429 -24.65 -12.91 8.45
C TYR A 429 -23.69 -13.56 7.44
N MET A 430 -23.35 -14.83 7.65
CA MET A 430 -22.65 -15.61 6.63
C MET A 430 -23.56 -15.86 5.44
N GLY A 431 -22.96 -15.87 4.25
CA GLY A 431 -23.67 -16.04 3.00
C GLY A 431 -22.86 -15.55 1.81
N PRO A 432 -23.50 -15.42 0.63
CA PRO A 432 -22.81 -15.05 -0.59
C PRO A 432 -22.22 -13.64 -0.49
N ILE A 433 -21.00 -13.50 -0.99
CA ILE A 433 -20.28 -12.23 -1.07
C ILE A 433 -20.30 -11.78 -2.54
N THR A 434 -20.69 -10.53 -2.77
CA THR A 434 -20.65 -9.93 -4.10
C THR A 434 -19.39 -9.11 -4.27
N PHE A 435 -18.63 -9.37 -5.33
CA PHE A 435 -17.43 -8.62 -5.67
C PHE A 435 -17.75 -7.66 -6.81
N LYS A 436 -17.51 -6.37 -6.58
CA LYS A 436 -17.49 -5.36 -7.64
C LYS A 436 -16.10 -5.33 -8.26
N ASP A 437 -15.96 -4.62 -9.38
CA ASP A 437 -14.70 -4.46 -10.10
C ASP A 437 -13.66 -3.57 -9.39
N VAL A 438 -13.78 -3.32 -8.09
CA VAL A 438 -12.90 -2.40 -7.34
C VAL A 438 -11.44 -2.82 -7.42
N ILE A 439 -11.13 -4.09 -7.16
CA ILE A 439 -9.74 -4.59 -7.24
C ILE A 439 -9.28 -4.80 -8.69
N PRO A 440 -10.07 -5.40 -9.60
CA PRO A 440 -9.72 -5.40 -11.03
C PRO A 440 -9.38 -4.01 -11.58
N LEU A 441 -10.13 -2.97 -11.22
CA LEU A 441 -9.85 -1.58 -11.60
C LEU A 441 -8.57 -1.04 -10.92
N ALA A 442 -8.36 -1.34 -9.63
CA ALA A 442 -7.14 -0.95 -8.93
C ALA A 442 -5.88 -1.62 -9.50
N CYS A 443 -6.02 -2.79 -10.14
CA CYS A 443 -4.97 -3.49 -10.89
C CYS A 443 -4.96 -3.13 -12.39
N THR A 444 -5.68 -2.09 -12.81
CA THR A 444 -5.64 -1.56 -14.19
C THR A 444 -5.01 -0.17 -14.14
N TYR A 445 -4.17 0.20 -15.12
CA TYR A 445 -3.64 1.57 -15.17
C TYR A 445 -4.77 2.58 -15.39
N GLU A 446 -4.70 3.74 -14.73
CA GLU A 446 -5.62 4.86 -14.94
C GLU A 446 -5.10 5.74 -16.07
N LEU A 447 -5.80 5.77 -17.20
CA LEU A 447 -5.41 6.57 -18.36
C LEU A 447 -5.77 8.05 -18.18
N PRO A 448 -4.93 9.00 -18.67
CA PRO A 448 -5.32 10.40 -18.80
C PRO A 448 -6.58 10.58 -19.67
N CYS A 449 -6.69 9.79 -20.74
CA CYS A 449 -7.85 9.77 -21.63
C CYS A 449 -8.87 8.72 -21.16
N GLN A 450 -9.95 9.18 -20.53
CA GLN A 450 -11.02 8.30 -20.01
C GLN A 450 -11.73 7.51 -21.12
N ALA A 451 -11.81 8.05 -22.35
CA ALA A 451 -12.47 7.39 -23.47
C ALA A 451 -11.84 6.01 -23.78
N LEU A 452 -10.52 5.90 -23.61
CA LEU A 452 -9.75 4.68 -23.86
C LEU A 452 -9.78 3.67 -22.70
N GLN A 453 -10.18 4.09 -21.49
CA GLN A 453 -10.12 3.25 -20.28
C GLN A 453 -10.89 1.93 -20.43
N ARG A 454 -12.01 1.96 -21.16
CA ARG A 454 -12.87 0.78 -21.39
C ARG A 454 -12.17 -0.35 -22.16
N PHE A 455 -11.17 -0.04 -22.98
CA PHE A 455 -10.51 -1.03 -23.83
C PHE A 455 -9.38 -1.75 -23.09
N ILE A 456 -8.72 -1.06 -22.15
CA ILE A 456 -7.66 -1.67 -21.33
C ILE A 456 -8.21 -2.44 -20.13
N PHE A 457 -9.43 -2.12 -19.67
CA PHE A 457 -10.09 -2.84 -18.60
C PHE A 457 -10.66 -4.18 -19.10
N ARG A 458 -9.91 -5.26 -18.85
CA ARG A 458 -10.22 -6.63 -19.32
C ARG A 458 -10.38 -7.58 -18.13
N PRO A 459 -11.54 -7.56 -17.42
CA PRO A 459 -11.81 -8.46 -16.30
C PRO A 459 -12.04 -9.90 -16.79
N ILE A 460 -12.13 -10.84 -15.85
CA ILE A 460 -12.44 -12.25 -16.17
C ILE A 460 -13.75 -12.45 -16.95
N SER A 461 -14.73 -11.55 -16.81
CA SER A 461 -15.99 -11.62 -17.55
C SER A 461 -15.87 -11.17 -19.02
N ALA A 462 -14.78 -10.50 -19.37
CA ALA A 462 -14.48 -9.99 -20.71
C ALA A 462 -12.94 -9.97 -20.93
N PRO A 463 -12.29 -11.14 -20.99
CA PRO A 463 -10.82 -11.24 -21.09
C PRO A 463 -10.27 -10.62 -22.37
N ASP A 464 -11.04 -10.63 -23.45
CA ASP A 464 -10.72 -10.02 -24.74
C ASP A 464 -10.96 -8.50 -24.80
N GLY A 465 -11.54 -7.93 -23.74
CA GLY A 465 -12.07 -6.57 -23.75
C GLY A 465 -13.38 -6.45 -24.55
N PRO A 466 -13.81 -5.22 -24.86
CA PRO A 466 -14.96 -4.96 -25.71
C PRO A 466 -14.76 -5.50 -27.14
N GLU A 467 -15.85 -5.82 -27.83
CA GLU A 467 -15.83 -6.19 -29.25
C GLU A 467 -15.17 -5.09 -30.10
N PRO A 468 -14.36 -5.43 -31.13
CA PRO A 468 -13.71 -4.44 -31.99
C PRO A 468 -14.67 -3.43 -32.64
N ASN A 469 -15.92 -3.82 -32.89
CA ASN A 469 -16.97 -2.93 -33.40
C ASN A 469 -17.29 -1.77 -32.44
N VAL A 470 -17.03 -1.91 -31.13
CA VAL A 470 -17.19 -0.84 -30.14
C VAL A 470 -16.22 0.31 -30.43
N VAL A 471 -15.00 0.02 -30.91
CA VAL A 471 -14.04 1.06 -31.32
C VAL A 471 -14.63 1.91 -32.44
N ILE A 472 -15.25 1.27 -33.43
CA ILE A 472 -15.90 1.95 -34.56
C ILE A 472 -17.13 2.73 -34.10
N ALA A 473 -17.93 2.17 -33.19
CA ALA A 473 -19.17 2.77 -32.71
C ALA A 473 -18.95 3.95 -31.75
N THR A 474 -17.74 4.13 -31.20
CA THR A 474 -17.41 5.16 -30.18
C THR A 474 -16.42 6.20 -30.69
N GLN A 475 -16.34 6.37 -32.01
CA GLN A 475 -15.47 7.36 -32.67
C GLN A 475 -15.81 8.80 -32.26
N ASP A 476 -17.06 9.07 -31.87
CA ASP A 476 -17.54 10.33 -31.30
C ASP A 476 -16.95 10.63 -29.92
N SER A 477 -16.41 9.63 -29.24
CA SER A 477 -15.71 9.76 -27.94
C SER A 477 -14.21 10.05 -28.09
N CYS A 478 -13.69 10.18 -29.32
CA CYS A 478 -12.29 10.53 -29.58
C CYS A 478 -11.98 11.93 -28.99
N PRO A 479 -10.90 12.08 -28.20
CA PRO A 479 -10.54 13.39 -27.65
C PRO A 479 -9.99 14.33 -28.73
N GLU A 480 -10.05 15.64 -28.49
CA GLU A 480 -9.67 16.67 -29.47
C GLU A 480 -8.17 16.69 -29.82
N ASP A 481 -7.32 16.21 -28.91
CA ASP A 481 -5.86 16.15 -29.04
C ASP A 481 -5.34 14.82 -29.65
N MET A 482 -6.25 13.98 -30.15
CA MET A 482 -5.96 12.69 -30.78
C MET A 482 -6.63 12.61 -32.15
N THR A 483 -5.91 12.10 -33.16
CA THR A 483 -6.54 11.86 -34.45
C THR A 483 -7.48 10.65 -34.37
N LEU A 484 -8.48 10.62 -35.24
CA LEU A 484 -9.43 9.53 -35.27
C LEU A 484 -8.76 8.18 -35.59
N GLU A 485 -7.77 8.19 -36.48
CA GLU A 485 -6.95 7.02 -36.79
C GLU A 485 -6.14 6.57 -35.57
N GLU A 486 -5.48 7.50 -34.86
CA GLU A 486 -4.72 7.19 -33.65
C GLU A 486 -5.62 6.57 -32.57
N TYR A 487 -6.81 7.14 -32.34
CA TYR A 487 -7.79 6.60 -31.38
C TYR A 487 -8.18 5.17 -31.71
N LYS A 488 -8.49 4.89 -32.99
CA LYS A 488 -8.87 3.54 -33.44
C LYS A 488 -7.75 2.53 -33.26
N GLU A 489 -6.54 2.88 -33.66
CA GLU A 489 -5.37 2.01 -33.54
C GLU A 489 -5.06 1.74 -32.06
N LEU A 490 -5.03 2.77 -31.22
CA LEU A 490 -4.72 2.64 -29.80
C LEU A 490 -5.78 1.86 -29.03
N ALA A 491 -7.06 2.09 -29.30
CA ALA A 491 -8.17 1.35 -28.71
C ALA A 491 -8.19 -0.14 -29.12
N THR A 492 -7.60 -0.47 -30.28
CA THR A 492 -7.54 -1.85 -30.79
C THR A 492 -6.40 -2.66 -30.17
N VAL A 493 -5.30 -2.02 -29.75
CA VAL A 493 -4.12 -2.72 -29.20
C VAL A 493 -4.48 -3.75 -28.11
N PRO A 494 -5.32 -3.45 -27.12
CA PRO A 494 -5.67 -4.39 -26.05
C PRO A 494 -6.68 -5.47 -26.43
N LEU A 495 -7.34 -5.37 -27.58
CA LEU A 495 -8.48 -6.23 -27.89
C LEU A 495 -8.01 -7.59 -28.38
N GLY A 496 -8.60 -8.64 -27.83
CA GLY A 496 -8.24 -10.03 -28.11
C GLY A 496 -6.98 -10.46 -27.36
N HIS A 497 -7.14 -11.20 -26.26
CA HIS A 497 -6.02 -11.53 -25.38
C HIS A 497 -4.98 -12.44 -26.04
N HIS A 498 -5.37 -13.27 -27.02
CA HIS A 498 -4.44 -14.08 -27.81
C HIS A 498 -3.70 -13.31 -28.91
N ILE A 499 -4.23 -12.17 -29.37
CA ILE A 499 -3.67 -11.40 -30.50
C ILE A 499 -3.06 -10.05 -30.08
N GLN A 500 -3.16 -9.66 -28.81
CA GLN A 500 -2.62 -8.39 -28.32
C GLN A 500 -1.12 -8.19 -28.66
N TRP A 501 -0.31 -9.26 -28.65
CA TRP A 501 1.11 -9.18 -29.04
C TRP A 501 1.31 -8.97 -30.54
N ALA A 502 0.40 -9.51 -31.37
CA ALA A 502 0.38 -9.23 -32.80
C ALA A 502 -0.03 -7.78 -33.06
N ASN A 503 -0.97 -7.23 -32.29
CA ASN A 503 -1.34 -5.82 -32.36
C ASN A 503 -0.16 -4.92 -31.94
N ILE A 504 0.58 -5.26 -30.88
CA ILE A 504 1.81 -4.57 -30.48
C ILE A 504 2.84 -4.62 -31.61
N LEU A 505 3.07 -5.80 -32.20
CA LEU A 505 4.00 -5.97 -33.33
C LEU A 505 3.61 -5.10 -34.53
N LEU A 506 2.32 -5.01 -34.85
CA LEU A 506 1.80 -4.17 -35.92
C LEU A 506 2.17 -2.70 -35.68
N GLN A 507 1.93 -2.17 -34.48
CA GLN A 507 2.26 -0.78 -34.15
C GLN A 507 3.78 -0.50 -34.16
N LEU A 508 4.60 -1.49 -33.81
CA LEU A 508 6.07 -1.35 -33.90
C LEU A 508 6.56 -1.32 -35.36
N ALA A 509 5.93 -2.11 -36.23
CA ALA A 509 6.28 -2.20 -37.64
C ALA A 509 5.77 -1.00 -38.45
N MET A 510 4.50 -0.63 -38.25
CA MET A 510 3.80 0.45 -38.93
C MET A 510 3.02 1.27 -37.89
N PRO A 511 3.65 2.27 -37.26
CA PRO A 511 3.03 3.07 -36.21
C PRO A 511 1.78 3.80 -36.72
N GLY A 512 0.61 3.43 -36.20
CA GLY A 512 -0.62 4.23 -36.27
C GLY A 512 -0.87 5.01 -34.98
N VAL A 513 -0.22 4.63 -33.88
CA VAL A 513 -0.26 5.30 -32.57
C VAL A 513 0.90 6.28 -32.39
N ASP A 514 0.69 7.34 -31.60
CA ASP A 514 1.78 8.21 -31.15
C ASP A 514 2.46 7.64 -29.89
N PHE A 515 3.65 7.05 -30.10
CA PHE A 515 4.48 6.51 -29.01
C PHE A 515 5.03 7.57 -28.05
N LYS A 516 4.93 8.87 -28.37
CA LYS A 516 5.37 9.95 -27.48
C LYS A 516 4.38 10.24 -26.36
N LYS A 517 3.13 9.76 -26.46
CA LYS A 517 2.08 10.08 -25.50
C LYS A 517 2.09 9.16 -24.26
N PRO A 518 1.81 9.69 -23.05
CA PRO A 518 1.76 8.88 -21.85
C PRO A 518 0.67 7.80 -21.86
N GLU A 519 -0.52 8.08 -22.40
CA GLU A 519 -1.62 7.13 -22.54
C GLU A 519 -1.24 5.92 -23.42
N THR A 520 -0.49 6.15 -24.50
CA THR A 520 0.06 5.08 -25.34
C THR A 520 0.96 4.18 -24.52
N THR A 521 1.78 4.75 -23.63
CA THR A 521 2.62 3.92 -22.76
C THR A 521 1.77 3.05 -21.85
N LEU A 522 0.81 3.61 -21.12
CA LEU A 522 -0.01 2.86 -20.17
C LEU A 522 -0.83 1.75 -20.84
N VAL A 523 -1.35 2.00 -22.05
CA VAL A 523 -2.04 0.97 -22.86
C VAL A 523 -1.10 -0.21 -23.14
N PHE A 524 0.12 0.06 -23.61
CA PHE A 524 1.09 -1.00 -23.89
C PHE A 524 1.52 -1.72 -22.60
N LEU A 525 1.77 -0.98 -21.51
CA LEU A 525 2.13 -1.57 -20.22
C LEU A 525 1.00 -2.48 -19.69
N GLN A 526 -0.27 -2.09 -19.84
CA GLN A 526 -1.40 -2.95 -19.46
C GLN A 526 -1.36 -4.26 -20.24
N CYS A 527 -1.18 -4.19 -21.57
CA CYS A 527 -1.15 -5.37 -22.43
C CYS A 527 -0.03 -6.36 -22.06
N ILE A 528 1.18 -5.85 -21.81
CA ILE A 528 2.34 -6.72 -21.59
C ILE A 528 2.42 -7.29 -20.16
N TYR A 529 1.84 -6.62 -19.15
CA TYR A 529 1.98 -7.00 -17.74
C TYR A 529 0.75 -7.64 -17.12
N GLN A 530 -0.44 -7.42 -17.66
CA GLN A 530 -1.63 -8.10 -17.16
C GLN A 530 -1.49 -9.62 -17.34
N ALA A 531 -1.66 -10.38 -16.25
CA ALA A 531 -1.44 -11.83 -16.24
C ALA A 531 -2.35 -12.59 -17.23
N GLY A 532 -3.63 -12.21 -17.34
CA GLY A 532 -4.56 -12.84 -18.28
C GLY A 532 -5.10 -14.20 -17.80
N PRO A 533 -5.92 -14.89 -18.61
CA PRO A 533 -6.49 -16.20 -18.27
C PRO A 533 -5.40 -17.27 -18.04
N PRO A 534 -5.56 -18.18 -17.05
CA PRO A 534 -4.60 -19.24 -16.80
C PRO A 534 -4.64 -20.31 -17.92
N ASN A 535 -3.49 -20.88 -18.28
CA ASN A 535 -3.38 -22.11 -19.06
C ASN A 535 -2.46 -23.11 -18.34
N SER A 536 -2.07 -24.19 -19.02
CA SER A 536 -1.12 -25.18 -18.48
C SER A 536 0.31 -24.65 -18.34
N SER A 537 0.62 -23.49 -18.91
CA SER A 537 1.93 -22.83 -18.85
C SER A 537 1.93 -21.74 -17.78
N VAL A 538 3.11 -21.49 -17.20
CA VAL A 538 3.33 -20.31 -16.34
C VAL A 538 3.07 -19.03 -17.13
N SER A 539 3.34 -19.02 -18.44
CA SER A 539 3.23 -17.85 -19.30
C SER A 539 1.80 -17.36 -19.55
N ARG A 540 0.78 -18.20 -19.35
CA ARG A 540 -0.66 -17.86 -19.51
C ARG A 540 -1.07 -17.54 -20.96
N GLU A 541 -2.37 -17.65 -21.22
CA GLU A 541 -2.93 -17.59 -22.59
C GLU A 541 -2.60 -16.30 -23.34
N SER A 542 -2.52 -15.19 -22.59
CA SER A 542 -2.27 -13.85 -23.14
C SER A 542 -0.84 -13.62 -23.61
N HIS A 543 0.09 -14.53 -23.32
CA HIS A 543 1.51 -14.40 -23.68
C HIS A 543 2.04 -15.58 -24.51
N ASP A 544 1.19 -16.52 -24.91
CA ASP A 544 1.59 -17.72 -25.67
C ASP A 544 2.33 -17.38 -26.98
N MET A 545 2.00 -16.25 -27.64
CA MET A 545 2.68 -15.79 -28.85
C MET A 545 4.21 -15.67 -28.67
N LEU A 546 4.68 -15.34 -27.46
CA LEU A 546 6.10 -15.13 -27.17
C LEU A 546 6.90 -16.43 -27.06
N LEU A 547 6.21 -17.56 -26.90
CA LEU A 547 6.85 -18.88 -26.79
C LEU A 547 7.36 -19.40 -28.14
N TYR A 548 7.00 -18.73 -29.24
CA TYR A 548 7.43 -19.07 -30.59
C TYR A 548 8.57 -18.16 -31.04
N ASP A 549 9.75 -18.74 -31.25
CA ASP A 549 10.98 -18.02 -31.62
C ASP A 549 10.80 -17.09 -32.83
N GLU A 550 10.08 -17.50 -33.87
CA GLU A 550 9.83 -16.68 -35.07
C GLU A 550 9.09 -15.36 -34.74
N ASN A 551 8.11 -15.43 -33.85
CA ASN A 551 7.35 -14.28 -33.37
C ASN A 551 8.22 -13.39 -32.47
N ALA A 552 8.97 -14.01 -31.56
CA ALA A 552 9.88 -13.32 -30.66
C ALA A 552 10.98 -12.54 -31.42
N PHE A 553 11.65 -13.17 -32.39
CA PHE A 553 12.63 -12.50 -33.24
C PHE A 553 12.01 -11.39 -34.09
N SER A 554 10.77 -11.59 -34.58
CA SER A 554 10.04 -10.55 -35.32
C SER A 554 9.76 -9.33 -34.44
N LEU A 555 9.41 -9.52 -33.17
CA LEU A 555 9.25 -8.45 -32.19
C LEU A 555 10.56 -7.70 -31.96
N ILE A 556 11.66 -8.40 -31.64
CA ILE A 556 12.97 -7.76 -31.37
C ILE A 556 13.47 -6.97 -32.59
N ARG A 557 13.30 -7.51 -33.79
CA ARG A 557 13.68 -6.83 -35.03
C ARG A 557 12.92 -5.51 -35.20
N ASN A 558 11.61 -5.51 -34.97
CA ASN A 558 10.79 -4.31 -35.09
C ASN A 558 11.05 -3.31 -33.95
N LEU A 559 11.29 -3.79 -32.72
CA LEU A 559 11.77 -2.94 -31.61
C LEU A 559 13.08 -2.24 -31.97
N THR A 560 14.04 -2.98 -32.52
CA THR A 560 15.33 -2.42 -32.94
C THR A 560 15.14 -1.36 -34.01
N GLY A 561 14.32 -1.63 -35.02
CA GLY A 561 13.96 -0.65 -36.05
C GLY A 561 13.27 0.59 -35.48
N ALA A 562 12.34 0.41 -34.53
CA ALA A 562 11.65 1.51 -33.86
C ALA A 562 12.60 2.39 -33.03
N LEU A 563 13.53 1.79 -32.29
CA LEU A 563 14.56 2.52 -31.56
C LEU A 563 15.44 3.36 -32.49
N GLN A 564 15.84 2.82 -33.66
CA GLN A 564 16.64 3.57 -34.63
C GLN A 564 15.92 4.80 -35.18
N ARG A 565 14.59 4.78 -35.30
CA ARG A 565 13.79 5.94 -35.74
C ARG A 565 13.77 7.07 -34.71
N VAL A 566 13.82 6.74 -33.42
CA VAL A 566 13.66 7.73 -32.34
C VAL A 566 14.96 8.14 -31.67
N LYS A 567 16.07 7.40 -31.84
CA LYS A 567 17.33 7.57 -31.07
C LYS A 567 17.96 8.97 -31.09
N GLN A 568 17.61 9.82 -32.05
CA GLN A 568 18.12 11.20 -32.16
C GLN A 568 17.17 12.26 -31.56
N ASN A 569 16.02 11.85 -31.01
CA ASN A 569 15.04 12.75 -30.43
C ASN A 569 14.70 12.36 -28.99
N TRP A 570 15.34 13.05 -28.04
CA TRP A 570 15.13 12.88 -26.58
C TRP A 570 13.70 13.17 -26.12
N GLU A 571 12.88 13.89 -26.89
CA GLU A 571 11.44 14.06 -26.59
C GLU A 571 10.67 12.74 -26.69
N SER A 572 11.24 11.74 -27.35
CA SER A 572 10.63 10.41 -27.55
C SER A 572 10.95 9.43 -26.42
N SER A 573 11.21 9.93 -25.20
CA SER A 573 11.47 9.13 -24.00
C SER A 573 10.37 8.10 -23.73
N GLN A 574 9.10 8.49 -23.94
CA GLN A 574 7.93 7.62 -23.80
C GLN A 574 7.98 6.43 -24.76
N ALA A 575 8.41 6.65 -26.00
CA ALA A 575 8.55 5.58 -27.00
C ALA A 575 9.62 4.57 -26.56
N VAL A 576 10.79 5.05 -26.15
CA VAL A 576 11.88 4.17 -25.68
C VAL A 576 11.48 3.45 -24.39
N ARG A 577 10.66 4.07 -23.53
CA ARG A 577 10.08 3.40 -22.36
C ARG A 577 9.25 2.19 -22.76
N ILE A 578 8.34 2.36 -23.72
CA ILE A 578 7.54 1.26 -24.27
C ILE A 578 8.46 0.17 -24.82
N PHE A 579 9.42 0.54 -25.66
CA PHE A 579 10.29 -0.45 -26.30
C PHE A 579 11.14 -1.23 -25.29
N THR A 580 11.69 -0.56 -24.28
CA THR A 580 12.42 -1.19 -23.17
C THR A 580 11.54 -2.14 -22.39
N SER A 581 10.32 -1.73 -22.02
CA SER A 581 9.39 -2.60 -21.27
C SER A 581 8.95 -3.82 -22.06
N VAL A 582 8.67 -3.67 -23.37
CA VAL A 582 8.35 -4.79 -24.27
C VAL A 582 9.54 -5.75 -24.39
N ALA A 583 10.76 -5.24 -24.57
CA ALA A 583 11.97 -6.07 -24.65
C ALA A 583 12.28 -6.80 -23.34
N ALA A 584 12.14 -6.13 -22.19
CA ALA A 584 12.33 -6.73 -20.87
C ALA A 584 11.28 -7.82 -20.61
N ARG A 585 10.03 -7.59 -21.01
CA ARG A 585 8.98 -8.61 -20.90
C ARG A 585 9.25 -9.82 -21.80
N LEU A 586 9.69 -9.59 -23.03
CA LEU A 586 10.07 -10.65 -23.95
C LEU A 586 11.27 -11.46 -23.43
N LEU A 587 12.27 -10.79 -22.86
CA LEU A 587 13.40 -11.44 -22.18
C LEU A 587 12.91 -12.37 -21.06
N SER A 588 12.01 -11.87 -20.20
CA SER A 588 11.48 -12.60 -19.05
C SER A 588 10.70 -13.86 -19.42
N LEU A 589 9.89 -13.80 -20.49
CA LEU A 589 8.97 -14.89 -20.87
C LEU A 589 9.52 -15.84 -21.93
N SER A 590 10.59 -15.46 -22.65
CA SER A 590 11.14 -16.30 -23.72
C SER A 590 11.95 -17.47 -23.17
N PRO A 591 11.66 -18.72 -23.58
CA PRO A 591 12.47 -19.88 -23.22
C PRO A 591 13.77 -19.98 -24.06
N SER A 592 13.86 -19.27 -25.19
CA SER A 592 14.97 -19.36 -26.14
C SER A 592 16.15 -18.48 -25.75
N ALA A 593 17.33 -19.07 -25.55
CA ALA A 593 18.55 -18.36 -25.16
C ALA A 593 19.02 -17.36 -26.23
N ASP A 594 18.79 -17.63 -27.51
CA ASP A 594 19.16 -16.72 -28.60
C ASP A 594 18.27 -15.47 -28.59
N VAL A 595 16.97 -15.64 -28.33
CA VAL A 595 16.02 -14.53 -28.14
C VAL A 595 16.41 -13.71 -26.91
N GLN A 596 16.73 -14.36 -25.79
CA GLN A 596 17.17 -13.69 -24.57
C GLN A 596 18.44 -12.84 -24.81
N LYS A 597 19.43 -13.39 -25.52
CA LYS A 597 20.65 -12.65 -25.91
C LYS A 597 20.35 -11.46 -26.82
N ALA A 598 19.42 -11.61 -27.77
CA ALA A 598 18.98 -10.52 -28.64
C ALA A 598 18.26 -9.42 -27.84
N CYS A 599 17.42 -9.76 -26.86
CA CYS A 599 16.80 -8.80 -25.94
C CYS A 599 17.85 -8.04 -25.12
N LEU A 600 18.84 -8.73 -24.54
CA LEU A 600 19.92 -8.10 -23.77
C LEU A 600 20.73 -7.11 -24.63
N THR A 601 20.96 -7.46 -25.90
CA THR A 601 21.63 -6.59 -26.88
C THR A 601 20.79 -5.34 -27.19
N PHE A 602 19.47 -5.51 -27.35
CA PHE A 602 18.55 -4.39 -27.54
C PHE A 602 18.51 -3.48 -26.30
N LEU A 603 18.38 -4.04 -25.10
CA LEU A 603 18.35 -3.28 -23.84
C LEU A 603 19.62 -2.48 -23.62
N LYS A 604 20.79 -3.04 -23.97
CA LYS A 604 22.05 -2.30 -24.00
C LYS A 604 21.98 -1.11 -24.97
N SER A 605 21.48 -1.32 -26.18
CA SER A 605 21.36 -0.23 -27.17
C SER A 605 20.42 0.87 -26.69
N ALA A 606 19.29 0.51 -26.07
CA ALA A 606 18.35 1.46 -25.48
C ALA A 606 18.99 2.26 -24.33
N ARG A 607 19.81 1.60 -23.51
CA ARG A 607 20.58 2.23 -22.43
C ARG A 607 21.59 3.24 -22.94
N ASP A 608 22.35 2.89 -23.98
CA ASP A 608 23.34 3.79 -24.57
C ASP A 608 22.66 5.04 -25.16
N VAL A 609 21.50 4.87 -25.80
CA VAL A 609 20.66 5.99 -26.29
C VAL A 609 20.18 6.85 -25.11
N ALA A 610 19.58 6.25 -24.09
CA ALA A 610 19.11 7.00 -22.92
C ALA A 610 20.24 7.75 -22.22
N MET A 611 21.43 7.14 -22.08
CA MET A 611 22.58 7.79 -21.49
C MET A 611 23.08 8.98 -22.31
N SER A 612 23.12 8.87 -23.65
CA SER A 612 23.45 10.02 -24.51
C SER A 612 22.47 11.19 -24.32
N TRP A 613 21.17 10.90 -24.23
CA TRP A 613 20.15 11.92 -23.98
C TRP A 613 20.29 12.58 -22.62
N ILE A 614 20.64 11.83 -21.56
CA ILE A 614 20.91 12.40 -20.23
C ILE A 614 22.04 13.43 -20.32
N LEU A 615 23.15 13.07 -20.98
CA LEU A 615 24.30 13.96 -21.15
C LEU A 615 23.93 15.22 -21.93
N ASP A 616 23.25 15.06 -23.08
CA ASP A 616 22.80 16.18 -23.92
C ASP A 616 21.85 17.12 -23.16
N LEU A 617 20.90 16.57 -22.39
CA LEU A 617 19.94 17.36 -21.61
C LEU A 617 20.61 18.10 -20.45
N ARG A 618 21.61 17.48 -19.79
CA ARG A 618 22.39 18.17 -18.77
C ARG A 618 23.19 19.31 -19.37
N GLU A 619 23.85 19.11 -20.50
CA GLU A 619 24.57 20.17 -21.20
C GLU A 619 23.65 21.32 -21.60
N LYS A 620 22.45 21.04 -22.12
CA LYS A 620 21.44 22.06 -22.42
C LYS A 620 20.95 22.79 -21.18
N SER A 621 20.72 22.09 -20.07
CA SER A 621 20.37 22.71 -18.79
C SER A 621 21.46 23.69 -18.33
N TYR A 622 22.73 23.33 -18.47
CA TYR A 622 23.82 24.25 -18.12
C TYR A 622 23.97 25.43 -19.09
N ALA A 623 23.73 25.22 -20.38
CA ALA A 623 23.82 26.26 -21.41
C ALA A 623 22.59 27.20 -21.43
N ALA A 624 21.47 26.79 -20.85
CA ALA A 624 20.26 27.59 -20.80
C ALA A 624 20.48 28.87 -20.00
N VAL A 625 20.04 29.99 -20.56
CA VAL A 625 20.08 31.30 -19.91
C VAL A 625 18.82 31.52 -19.07
N ASP A 626 17.68 31.06 -19.59
CA ASP A 626 16.38 31.17 -18.94
C ASP A 626 16.15 30.09 -17.88
N ASP A 627 15.60 30.50 -16.72
CA ASP A 627 15.34 29.61 -15.58
C ASP A 627 14.22 28.59 -15.86
N CYS A 628 13.27 28.90 -16.75
CA CYS A 628 12.21 27.96 -17.15
C CYS A 628 12.80 26.82 -17.99
N ASP A 629 13.63 27.16 -18.98
CA ASP A 629 14.31 26.16 -19.83
C ASP A 629 15.21 25.23 -19.01
N LYS A 630 15.97 25.76 -18.04
CA LYS A 630 16.78 24.95 -17.09
C LYS A 630 15.93 23.94 -16.33
N THR A 631 14.78 24.39 -15.84
CA THR A 631 13.84 23.55 -15.09
C THR A 631 13.31 22.42 -15.96
N ILE A 632 12.91 22.73 -17.20
CA ILE A 632 12.39 21.74 -18.17
C ILE A 632 13.48 20.71 -18.49
N PHE A 633 14.70 21.12 -18.82
CA PHE A 633 15.78 20.20 -19.16
C PHE A 633 16.21 19.32 -17.97
N THR A 634 16.23 19.87 -16.76
CA THR A 634 16.53 19.10 -15.54
C THR A 634 15.43 18.08 -15.23
N ALA A 635 14.16 18.46 -15.33
CA ALA A 635 13.05 17.53 -15.16
C ALA A 635 13.09 16.42 -16.22
N LYS A 636 13.37 16.78 -17.48
CA LYS A 636 13.47 15.82 -18.58
C LYS A 636 14.67 14.88 -18.42
N SER A 637 15.82 15.36 -17.95
CA SER A 637 16.99 14.51 -17.72
C SER A 637 16.72 13.48 -16.62
N ALA A 638 15.98 13.84 -15.57
CA ALA A 638 15.53 12.91 -14.54
C ALA A 638 14.54 11.85 -15.09
N GLU A 639 13.60 12.24 -15.94
CA GLU A 639 12.69 11.30 -16.63
C GLU A 639 13.48 10.29 -17.49
N VAL A 640 14.44 10.77 -18.29
CA VAL A 640 15.28 9.92 -19.14
C VAL A 640 16.23 9.06 -18.29
N ALA A 641 16.70 9.54 -17.14
CA ALA A 641 17.48 8.76 -16.19
C ALA A 641 16.66 7.60 -15.60
N LEU A 642 15.40 7.82 -15.22
CA LEU A 642 14.49 6.74 -14.82
C LEU A 642 14.32 5.70 -15.93
N LEU A 643 14.13 6.14 -17.18
CA LEU A 643 14.09 5.26 -18.35
C LEU A 643 15.41 4.47 -18.51
N CYS A 644 16.55 5.11 -18.33
CA CYS A 644 17.86 4.46 -18.42
C CYS A 644 17.97 3.34 -17.37
N THR A 645 17.54 3.60 -16.12
CA THR A 645 17.53 2.58 -15.05
C THR A 645 16.61 1.40 -15.38
N LEU A 646 15.48 1.65 -16.04
CA LEU A 646 14.53 0.63 -16.51
C LEU A 646 15.17 -0.42 -17.44
N THR A 647 16.25 -0.09 -18.15
CA THR A 647 16.98 -1.04 -19.00
C THR A 647 17.76 -2.11 -18.21
N PHE A 648 17.90 -1.92 -16.91
CA PHE A 648 18.51 -2.89 -15.98
C PHE A 648 17.46 -3.69 -15.22
N ASP A 649 16.17 -3.35 -15.36
CA ASP A 649 15.07 -4.01 -14.66
C ASP A 649 14.65 -5.31 -15.37
N VAL A 650 15.52 -6.31 -15.26
CA VAL A 650 15.37 -7.66 -15.81
C VAL A 650 15.37 -8.70 -14.68
N ASP A 651 14.98 -9.95 -14.93
CA ASP A 651 15.01 -11.02 -13.91
C ASP A 651 16.42 -11.22 -13.29
N ASP A 652 16.46 -11.61 -12.01
CA ASP A 652 17.69 -11.66 -11.20
C ASP A 652 18.82 -12.49 -11.86
N HIS A 653 18.46 -13.57 -12.56
CA HIS A 653 19.43 -14.46 -13.20
C HIS A 653 20.16 -13.84 -14.40
N HIS A 654 19.61 -12.79 -15.02
CA HIS A 654 20.27 -12.04 -16.11
C HIS A 654 21.21 -10.93 -15.59
N LEU A 655 21.12 -10.56 -14.31
CA LEU A 655 21.88 -9.44 -13.77
C LEU A 655 23.40 -9.66 -13.84
N ALA A 656 23.86 -10.90 -13.69
CA ALA A 656 25.28 -11.23 -13.81
C ALA A 656 25.82 -10.89 -15.22
N ASP A 657 25.08 -11.22 -16.28
CA ASP A 657 25.46 -10.93 -17.66
C ASP A 657 25.42 -9.42 -17.95
N VAL A 658 24.43 -8.72 -17.37
CA VAL A 658 24.33 -7.26 -17.48
C VAL A 658 25.54 -6.59 -16.81
N PHE A 659 25.88 -6.95 -15.57
CA PHE A 659 26.98 -6.30 -14.83
C PHE A 659 28.37 -6.84 -15.15
N ALA A 660 28.50 -7.89 -15.99
CA ALA A 660 29.78 -8.32 -16.55
C ALA A 660 30.47 -7.20 -17.36
N GLN A 661 29.71 -6.23 -17.89
CA GLN A 661 30.25 -5.06 -18.57
C GLN A 661 30.57 -3.95 -17.55
N PRO A 662 31.85 -3.54 -17.38
CA PRO A 662 32.23 -2.61 -16.31
C PRO A 662 31.51 -1.26 -16.35
N ASN A 663 31.18 -0.76 -17.55
CA ASN A 663 30.51 0.53 -17.73
C ASN A 663 29.06 0.53 -17.22
N ASN A 664 28.41 -0.63 -17.12
CA ASN A 664 26.99 -0.71 -16.75
C ASN A 664 26.73 -0.27 -15.31
N VAL A 665 27.65 -0.59 -14.38
CA VAL A 665 27.59 -0.07 -13.00
C VAL A 665 27.67 1.46 -13.02
N SER A 666 28.58 2.01 -13.82
CA SER A 666 28.75 3.46 -13.89
C SER A 666 27.53 4.17 -14.46
N ILE A 667 26.94 3.64 -15.54
CA ILE A 667 25.73 4.20 -16.15
C ILE A 667 24.56 4.19 -15.14
N LEU A 668 24.37 3.09 -14.41
CA LEU A 668 23.30 3.00 -13.42
C LEU A 668 23.51 3.99 -12.26
N VAL A 669 24.72 4.11 -11.74
CA VAL A 669 25.06 5.07 -10.67
C VAL A 669 24.87 6.51 -11.14
N GLN A 670 25.36 6.86 -12.33
CA GLN A 670 25.14 8.19 -12.91
C GLN A 670 23.65 8.50 -13.08
N SER A 671 22.88 7.55 -13.60
CA SER A 671 21.43 7.70 -13.75
C SER A 671 20.76 7.86 -12.39
N SER A 672 21.17 7.10 -11.37
CA SER A 672 20.62 7.17 -10.01
C SER A 672 20.88 8.53 -9.35
N ILE A 673 22.08 9.08 -9.53
CA ILE A 673 22.42 10.44 -9.08
C ILE A 673 21.49 11.45 -9.76
N VAL A 674 21.35 11.41 -11.08
CA VAL A 674 20.50 12.35 -11.83
C VAL A 674 19.03 12.26 -11.40
N VAL A 675 18.50 11.06 -11.16
CA VAL A 675 17.14 10.89 -10.63
C VAL A 675 17.00 11.56 -9.27
N GLN A 676 17.91 11.26 -8.33
CA GLN A 676 17.88 11.82 -6.99
C GLN A 676 18.03 13.36 -6.97
N GLU A 677 18.89 13.89 -7.82
CA GLU A 677 19.07 15.34 -7.99
C GLU A 677 17.79 16.00 -8.53
N GLY A 678 17.15 15.38 -9.52
CA GLY A 678 15.89 15.84 -10.11
C GLY A 678 14.71 15.83 -9.13
N GLU A 679 14.56 14.76 -8.34
CA GLU A 679 13.51 14.69 -7.31
C GLU A 679 13.61 15.83 -6.29
N GLN A 680 14.84 16.16 -5.90
CA GLN A 680 15.15 17.20 -4.94
C GLN A 680 14.97 18.63 -5.46
N ALA A 681 15.05 18.81 -6.78
CA ALA A 681 14.83 20.10 -7.44
C ALA A 681 13.33 20.41 -7.57
N HIS A 682 12.49 19.38 -7.80
CA HIS A 682 11.07 19.55 -8.10
C HIS A 682 10.16 18.60 -7.31
N PRO A 683 10.06 18.74 -5.97
CA PRO A 683 9.27 17.83 -5.13
C PRO A 683 7.75 17.87 -5.42
N ASN A 684 7.24 18.98 -5.97
CA ASN A 684 5.80 19.21 -6.18
C ASN A 684 5.30 18.90 -7.60
N HIS A 685 6.18 18.55 -8.55
CA HIS A 685 5.83 18.25 -9.94
C HIS A 685 6.01 16.76 -10.24
N ARG A 686 5.23 15.89 -9.59
CA ARG A 686 5.18 14.46 -9.94
C ARG A 686 3.89 14.17 -10.69
N GLU A 687 4.01 13.97 -12.00
CA GLU A 687 2.94 13.36 -12.79
C GLU A 687 2.73 11.90 -12.33
N ARG A 688 1.52 11.34 -12.53
CA ARG A 688 1.21 9.95 -12.14
C ARG A 688 2.19 8.92 -12.72
N HIS A 689 2.66 9.15 -13.95
CA HIS A 689 3.67 8.31 -14.61
C HIS A 689 5.03 8.31 -13.90
N SER A 690 5.38 9.41 -13.24
CA SER A 690 6.62 9.53 -12.46
C SER A 690 6.55 8.70 -11.18
N ILE A 691 5.36 8.50 -10.59
CA ILE A 691 5.17 7.64 -9.41
C ILE A 691 5.42 6.16 -9.73
N LEU A 692 4.93 5.70 -10.89
CA LEU A 692 5.16 4.31 -11.35
C LEU A 692 6.65 4.04 -11.55
N LEU A 693 7.33 4.95 -12.27
CA LEU A 693 8.76 4.84 -12.56
C LEU A 693 9.63 4.94 -11.31
N ASP A 694 9.33 5.86 -10.41
CA ASP A 694 10.04 6.00 -9.14
C ASP A 694 9.97 4.72 -8.31
N LEU A 695 8.80 4.10 -8.18
CA LEU A 695 8.71 2.84 -7.45
C LEU A 695 9.50 1.71 -8.13
N ARG A 696 9.47 1.60 -9.46
CA ARG A 696 10.31 0.63 -10.19
C ARG A 696 11.80 0.89 -9.97
N PHE A 697 12.22 2.15 -10.00
CA PHE A 697 13.60 2.56 -9.73
C PHE A 697 14.05 2.16 -8.32
N ARG A 698 13.28 2.51 -7.28
CA ARG A 698 13.54 2.08 -5.89
C ARG A 698 13.60 0.56 -5.78
N ARG A 699 12.71 -0.13 -6.50
CA ARG A 699 12.66 -1.59 -6.53
C ARG A 699 13.92 -2.21 -7.13
N LEU A 700 14.37 -1.64 -8.24
CA LEU A 700 15.59 -2.04 -8.90
C LEU A 700 16.81 -1.82 -7.99
N LEU A 701 16.97 -0.63 -7.40
CA LEU A 701 18.12 -0.34 -6.53
C LEU A 701 18.20 -1.28 -5.33
N TYR A 702 17.06 -1.60 -4.70
CA TYR A 702 17.04 -2.59 -3.62
C TYR A 702 17.43 -4.01 -4.06
N ARG A 703 17.08 -4.41 -5.28
CA ARG A 703 17.54 -5.71 -5.82
C ARG A 703 19.04 -5.69 -6.11
N LEU A 704 19.58 -4.53 -6.47
CA LEU A 704 20.94 -4.38 -6.97
C LEU A 704 21.99 -3.95 -5.94
N TYR A 705 21.62 -3.34 -4.81
CA TYR A 705 22.63 -2.70 -3.94
C TYR A 705 23.76 -3.64 -3.51
N LYS A 706 23.45 -4.90 -3.17
CA LYS A 706 24.48 -5.89 -2.80
C LYS A 706 25.40 -6.27 -3.96
N ILE A 707 24.89 -6.23 -5.19
CA ILE A 707 25.69 -6.45 -6.40
C ILE A 707 26.56 -5.20 -6.64
N LEU A 708 25.99 -4.01 -6.57
CA LEU A 708 26.70 -2.74 -6.79
C LEU A 708 27.85 -2.53 -5.80
N ALA A 709 27.67 -2.92 -4.54
CA ALA A 709 28.72 -2.87 -3.52
C ALA A 709 29.97 -3.69 -3.88
N GLN A 710 29.87 -4.67 -4.79
CA GLN A 710 30.99 -5.50 -5.23
C GLN A 710 31.80 -4.88 -6.38
N TYR A 711 31.35 -3.76 -6.96
CA TYR A 711 31.99 -3.12 -8.13
C TYR A 711 32.43 -1.67 -7.86
N PRO A 712 33.38 -1.44 -6.94
CA PRO A 712 33.77 -0.09 -6.50
C PRO A 712 34.34 0.79 -7.62
N ARG A 713 35.02 0.20 -8.61
CA ARG A 713 35.53 0.95 -9.79
C ARG A 713 34.43 1.60 -10.62
N GLY A 714 33.22 1.00 -10.62
CA GLY A 714 32.07 1.57 -11.30
C GLY A 714 31.58 2.85 -10.63
N LEU A 715 31.66 2.91 -9.29
CA LEU A 715 31.37 4.11 -8.50
C LEU A 715 32.36 5.23 -8.82
N ASP A 716 33.66 4.92 -8.85
CA ASP A 716 34.69 5.89 -9.20
C ASP A 716 34.43 6.56 -10.55
N HIS A 717 34.16 5.74 -11.58
CA HIS A 717 33.92 6.27 -12.92
C HIS A 717 32.65 7.13 -12.95
N ALA A 718 31.57 6.70 -12.30
CA ALA A 718 30.30 7.44 -12.27
C ALA A 718 30.40 8.78 -11.55
N ILE A 719 31.08 8.80 -10.41
CA ILE A 719 31.19 9.99 -9.58
C ILE A 719 32.11 11.00 -10.24
N ARG A 720 33.19 10.58 -10.92
CA ARG A 720 34.00 11.47 -11.77
C ARG A 720 33.18 12.18 -12.85
N GLN A 721 32.18 11.51 -13.44
CA GLN A 721 31.30 12.14 -14.44
C GLN A 721 30.34 13.16 -13.82
N SER A 722 29.92 12.95 -12.58
CA SER A 722 28.99 13.85 -11.86
C SER A 722 29.70 14.97 -11.09
N TRP A 723 30.97 14.75 -10.73
CA TRP A 723 31.85 15.65 -10.02
C TRP A 723 33.28 15.52 -10.60
N SER A 724 33.61 16.38 -11.56
CA SER A 724 34.86 16.28 -12.33
C SER A 724 36.14 16.46 -11.51
N ALA A 725 36.06 17.09 -10.34
CA ALA A 725 37.19 17.25 -9.42
C ALA A 725 37.36 16.08 -8.43
N PHE A 726 36.49 15.07 -8.50
CA PHE A 726 36.61 13.88 -7.66
C PHE A 726 37.83 13.05 -8.07
N GLU A 727 38.78 12.92 -7.17
CA GLU A 727 39.83 11.92 -7.25
C GLU A 727 39.67 10.93 -6.09
N PRO A 728 39.42 9.63 -6.37
CA PRO A 728 39.28 8.63 -5.33
C PRO A 728 40.63 8.42 -4.61
N GLY A 729 40.57 8.29 -3.28
CA GLY A 729 41.72 7.92 -2.48
C GLY A 729 42.17 6.48 -2.70
N CYS A 730 43.35 6.15 -2.18
CA CYS A 730 43.97 4.84 -2.40
C CYS A 730 43.19 3.66 -1.78
N ASP A 731 42.36 3.92 -0.76
CA ASP A 731 41.63 2.89 -0.01
C ASP A 731 40.34 2.43 -0.71
N GLY A 732 39.89 3.14 -1.75
CA GLY A 732 38.70 2.81 -2.53
C GLY A 732 37.39 2.93 -1.73
N TRP A 733 36.33 2.29 -2.23
CA TRP A 733 35.00 2.29 -1.61
C TRP A 733 34.84 1.13 -0.63
N SER A 734 34.28 1.41 0.53
CA SER A 734 33.92 0.40 1.54
C SER A 734 32.53 0.68 2.12
N PRO A 735 31.82 -0.33 2.64
CA PRO A 735 30.59 -0.10 3.41
C PRO A 735 30.89 0.71 4.68
N ASP A 736 30.02 1.64 5.02
CA ASP A 736 30.09 2.41 6.27
C ASP A 736 29.34 1.68 7.42
N ALA A 737 28.72 2.41 8.36
CA ALA A 737 27.93 1.86 9.46
C ALA A 737 26.78 0.93 9.01
N VAL A 738 26.33 1.05 7.76
CA VAL A 738 25.28 0.21 7.15
C VAL A 738 25.69 -0.19 5.73
N ASP A 739 25.29 -1.38 5.28
CA ASP A 739 25.83 -2.06 4.08
C ASP A 739 25.43 -1.45 2.73
N TYR A 740 24.46 -0.54 2.72
CA TYR A 740 24.01 0.18 1.53
C TYR A 740 24.49 1.63 1.45
N TRP A 741 25.26 2.10 2.44
CA TRP A 741 26.00 3.36 2.35
C TRP A 741 27.48 3.03 2.09
N MET A 742 27.95 3.38 0.91
CA MET A 742 29.35 3.24 0.53
C MET A 742 30.09 4.52 0.88
N THR A 743 31.30 4.42 1.43
CA THR A 743 32.13 5.54 1.82
C THR A 743 33.54 5.42 1.23
N THR A 744 34.13 6.55 0.87
CA THR A 744 35.54 6.68 0.47
C THR A 744 36.08 8.04 0.88
N GLU A 745 37.40 8.18 0.92
CA GLU A 745 38.06 9.48 1.09
C GLU A 745 38.67 9.92 -0.23
N THR A 746 38.53 11.20 -0.58
CA THR A 746 39.19 11.75 -1.77
C THR A 746 40.70 11.81 -1.59
N ALA A 747 41.44 11.82 -2.70
CA ALA A 747 42.83 12.22 -2.67
C ALA A 747 42.97 13.62 -2.03
N PRO A 748 43.98 13.86 -1.19
CA PRO A 748 44.11 15.12 -0.48
C PRO A 748 44.38 16.27 -1.46
N VAL A 749 43.48 17.26 -1.49
CA VAL A 749 43.65 18.50 -2.26
C VAL A 749 44.04 19.59 -1.28
N GLN A 750 45.23 20.17 -1.44
CA GLN A 750 45.77 21.19 -0.52
C GLN A 750 45.85 20.74 0.96
N GLY A 751 46.01 19.43 1.21
CA GLY A 751 46.25 18.87 2.54
C GLY A 751 45.01 18.38 3.30
N ALA A 752 43.80 18.52 2.72
CA ALA A 752 42.57 17.95 3.29
C ALA A 752 41.98 16.88 2.36
N SER A 753 41.63 15.72 2.91
CA SER A 753 40.77 14.73 2.26
C SER A 753 39.31 15.02 2.62
N MET A 754 38.40 14.70 1.71
CA MET A 754 36.96 14.82 1.92
C MET A 754 36.34 13.44 1.97
N ARG A 755 35.35 13.24 2.85
CA ARG A 755 34.65 11.96 2.94
C ARG A 755 33.43 11.96 2.03
N VAL A 756 33.40 11.03 1.08
CA VAL A 756 32.30 10.90 0.12
C VAL A 756 31.44 9.70 0.50
N HIS A 757 30.13 9.91 0.60
CA HIS A 757 29.16 8.86 0.85
C HIS A 757 28.22 8.71 -0.34
N TYR A 758 27.94 7.47 -0.74
CA TYR A 758 26.97 7.15 -1.76
C TYR A 758 25.95 6.14 -1.25
N ASN A 759 24.66 6.48 -1.33
CA ASN A 759 23.58 5.60 -0.93
C ASN A 759 23.13 4.74 -2.12
N LEU A 760 23.34 3.43 -2.00
CA LEU A 760 23.00 2.46 -3.05
C LEU A 760 21.48 2.24 -3.22
N LEU A 761 20.64 2.71 -2.29
CA LEU A 761 19.17 2.57 -2.32
C LEU A 761 18.45 3.80 -2.85
N SER A 762 19.03 5.00 -2.69
CA SER A 762 18.42 6.25 -3.13
C SER A 762 19.18 6.95 -4.27
N GLY A 763 20.43 6.57 -4.52
CA GLY A 763 21.30 7.31 -5.45
C GLY A 763 21.87 8.61 -4.88
N GLU A 764 21.70 8.85 -3.57
CA GLU A 764 22.19 10.06 -2.91
C GLU A 764 23.71 10.09 -2.80
N LEU A 765 24.31 11.19 -3.26
CA LEU A 765 25.74 11.45 -3.21
C LEU A 765 26.03 12.64 -2.28
N LEU A 766 26.82 12.38 -1.25
CA LEU A 766 27.20 13.36 -0.23
C LEU A 766 28.72 13.53 -0.18
N ALA A 767 29.19 14.75 0.03
CA ALA A 767 30.57 15.05 0.40
C ALA A 767 30.57 15.75 1.77
N ASP A 768 31.31 15.20 2.73
CA ASP A 768 31.32 15.62 4.15
C ASP A 768 29.91 15.75 4.76
N GLY A 769 29.01 14.84 4.35
CA GLY A 769 27.62 14.80 4.80
C GLY A 769 26.67 15.80 4.10
N LEU A 770 27.15 16.51 3.08
CA LEU A 770 26.39 17.54 2.38
C LEU A 770 26.10 17.14 0.92
N PRO A 771 24.86 17.36 0.42
CA PRO A 771 24.53 17.09 -0.97
C PRO A 771 25.31 17.98 -1.95
N LEU A 772 25.77 17.40 -3.06
CA LEU A 772 26.53 18.11 -4.09
C LEU A 772 25.65 18.87 -5.11
N ASN A 773 24.34 18.71 -5.07
CA ASN A 773 23.43 19.25 -6.07
C ASN A 773 22.90 20.65 -5.75
N LYS A 774 22.97 21.08 -4.49
CA LYS A 774 22.53 22.41 -4.05
C LYS A 774 23.19 22.83 -2.75
N PRO A 775 23.46 24.13 -2.54
CA PRO A 775 23.98 24.58 -1.28
C PRO A 775 22.93 24.47 -0.16
N PRO A 776 23.37 24.39 1.11
CA PRO A 776 22.48 24.32 2.26
C PRO A 776 21.46 25.47 2.30
N LYS A 777 20.32 25.25 2.95
CA LYS A 777 19.16 26.15 2.89
C LYS A 777 19.48 27.58 3.32
N ASN A 778 20.36 27.77 4.31
CA ASN A 778 20.81 29.07 4.79
C ASN A 778 21.47 29.93 3.70
N TYR A 779 22.22 29.33 2.76
CA TYR A 779 22.76 30.03 1.59
C TYR A 779 21.64 30.44 0.64
N ARG A 780 20.76 29.50 0.29
CA ARG A 780 19.68 29.71 -0.68
C ARG A 780 18.65 30.74 -0.21
N SER A 781 18.44 30.86 1.11
CA SER A 781 17.56 31.89 1.69
C SER A 781 18.21 33.28 1.77
N HIS A 782 19.51 33.40 1.54
CA HIS A 782 20.22 34.67 1.66
C HIS A 782 19.90 35.57 0.45
N ALA A 783 19.65 36.86 0.69
CA ALA A 783 19.24 37.79 -0.37
C ALA A 783 20.28 37.93 -1.51
N LEU A 784 21.58 37.83 -1.19
CA LEU A 784 22.65 37.86 -2.19
C LEU A 784 22.62 36.64 -3.11
N TYR A 785 22.21 35.47 -2.61
CA TYR A 785 22.13 34.26 -3.42
C TYR A 785 21.07 34.44 -4.52
N GLY A 786 19.87 34.90 -4.14
CA GLY A 786 18.80 35.19 -5.11
C GLY A 786 19.14 36.33 -6.07
N ARG A 787 19.95 37.30 -5.65
CA ARG A 787 20.41 38.39 -6.53
C ARG A 787 21.47 37.94 -7.54
N LEU A 788 22.38 37.04 -7.15
CA LEU A 788 23.46 36.56 -8.01
C LEU A 788 23.00 35.43 -8.96
N PHE A 789 22.17 34.52 -8.44
CA PHE A 789 21.77 33.30 -9.13
C PHE A 789 20.28 33.25 -9.52
N GLY A 790 19.47 34.24 -9.14
CA GLY A 790 18.04 34.24 -9.43
C GLY A 790 17.32 33.08 -8.74
N SER A 791 16.46 32.38 -9.49
CA SER A 791 15.77 31.15 -9.05
C SER A 791 16.53 29.87 -9.43
N SER A 792 17.70 29.98 -10.08
CA SER A 792 18.50 28.82 -10.50
C SER A 792 18.99 27.97 -9.32
N VAL A 793 18.89 26.65 -9.47
CA VAL A 793 19.59 25.69 -8.61
C VAL A 793 21.05 25.65 -9.06
N VAL A 794 21.98 26.02 -8.18
CA VAL A 794 23.42 26.02 -8.46
C VAL A 794 24.02 24.77 -7.83
N GLU A 795 24.61 23.92 -8.65
CA GLU A 795 25.35 22.76 -8.16
C GLU A 795 26.66 23.22 -7.50
N VAL A 796 26.91 22.71 -6.31
CA VAL A 796 28.06 23.10 -5.49
C VAL A 796 28.92 21.89 -5.12
N MET A 797 30.20 22.15 -4.92
CA MET A 797 31.16 21.23 -4.34
C MET A 797 31.80 21.92 -3.13
N PRO A 798 32.29 21.18 -2.13
CA PRO A 798 33.06 21.79 -1.06
C PRO A 798 34.29 22.53 -1.59
N SER A 799 34.62 23.67 -1.00
CA SER A 799 35.80 24.47 -1.39
C SER A 799 36.98 24.20 -0.47
N ALA A 800 38.18 24.19 -1.05
CA ALA A 800 39.44 24.17 -0.30
C ALA A 800 39.92 25.60 0.06
N SER A 801 39.25 26.65 -0.42
CA SER A 801 39.66 28.04 -0.21
C SER A 801 39.30 28.53 1.20
N PRO A 802 40.24 29.18 1.92
CA PRO A 802 40.00 29.63 3.29
C PRO A 802 38.79 30.58 3.40
N GLY A 803 37.86 30.26 4.31
CA GLY A 803 36.65 31.06 4.54
C GLY A 803 35.51 30.86 3.55
N PHE A 804 35.61 29.86 2.66
CA PHE A 804 34.52 29.45 1.77
C PHE A 804 34.22 27.97 2.02
N GLN A 805 32.97 27.64 2.32
CA GLN A 805 32.56 26.25 2.52
C GLN A 805 32.24 25.55 1.18
N PHE A 806 31.82 26.30 0.17
CA PHE A 806 31.44 25.74 -1.14
C PHE A 806 32.04 26.50 -2.31
N SER A 807 32.14 25.84 -3.45
CA SER A 807 32.49 26.37 -4.76
C SER A 807 31.51 25.81 -5.79
N THR A 808 31.22 26.56 -6.85
CA THR A 808 30.35 26.06 -7.91
C THR A 808 31.03 24.95 -8.69
N LYS A 809 30.32 23.84 -8.99
CA LYS A 809 30.89 22.75 -9.80
C LYS A 809 31.31 23.18 -11.20
N ARG A 810 30.66 24.21 -11.74
CA ARG A 810 30.92 24.80 -13.05
C ARG A 810 30.98 26.33 -12.95
N ALA A 811 31.60 26.95 -13.95
CA ALA A 811 31.67 28.40 -14.03
C ALA A 811 30.27 29.02 -14.23
N PHE A 812 29.95 30.04 -13.45
CA PHE A 812 28.76 30.87 -13.60
C PHE A 812 29.16 32.21 -14.25
N GLY A 813 28.60 32.53 -15.41
CA GLY A 813 29.02 33.72 -16.17
C GLY A 813 30.50 33.73 -16.56
N GLY A 814 31.12 32.56 -16.73
CA GLY A 814 32.56 32.41 -17.03
C GLY A 814 33.48 32.40 -15.80
N HIS A 815 32.94 32.54 -14.58
CA HIS A 815 33.71 32.58 -13.33
C HIS A 815 33.37 31.43 -12.39
N THR A 816 34.36 30.85 -11.71
CA THR A 816 34.12 29.97 -10.56
C THR A 816 33.69 30.82 -9.37
N VAL A 817 32.55 30.48 -8.75
CA VAL A 817 32.02 31.24 -7.62
C VAL A 817 32.22 30.46 -6.34
N GLU A 818 32.84 31.08 -5.34
CA GLU A 818 33.01 30.51 -4.01
C GLU A 818 32.00 31.11 -3.03
N LEU A 819 31.38 30.24 -2.23
CA LEU A 819 30.32 30.59 -1.29
C LEU A 819 30.83 30.34 0.14
N GLY A 820 30.84 31.42 0.93
CA GLY A 820 31.19 31.39 2.34
C GLY A 820 30.18 32.21 3.14
N MET A 821 29.73 31.68 4.26
CA MET A 821 28.92 32.46 5.21
C MET A 821 29.86 33.05 6.27
N ALA A 822 29.82 34.37 6.43
CA ALA A 822 30.50 35.00 7.55
C ALA A 822 29.84 34.54 8.86
N ILE A 823 30.63 34.02 9.79
CA ILE A 823 30.18 33.74 11.14
C ILE A 823 29.94 35.11 11.79
N PRO A 824 28.74 35.39 12.35
CA PRO A 824 28.57 36.58 13.15
C PRO A 824 29.55 36.50 14.34
N LEU A 825 30.45 37.49 14.42
CA LEU A 825 31.42 37.65 15.50
C LEU A 825 30.75 37.68 16.88
#